data_AF-A0A2E3C919-F1
#
_entry.id   AF-A0A2E3C919-F1
#
_cell.length_a   1.000
_cell.length_b   1.000
_cell.length_c   1.000
_cell.angle_alpha   90.00
_cell.angle_beta   90.00
_cell.angle_gamma   90.00
#
_symmetry.space_group_name_H-M   'P 1'
#
loop_
_entity.id
_entity.type
_entity.pdbx_description
1 polymer ?
#
loop_
_entity_poly.entity_id
_entity_poly.type
_entity_poly.pdbx_seq_one_letter_code
_entity_poly.pdbx_strand_id
1 'polypeptide(L)'
;MIRIIKIIFFISCTLLGQTSDQIDQAKKLIKQTGMSESDVRSAAKLRGYSENQIDKVIQKEKNKKTNAKKDEIPATEKTGLIKPDISNNLNKKESTELPIISENEIKNPVEDLNEDNLVDDLNIESEGQPDKVPLTHFGYDIFEKDPALFQSSSFGAVDPDYLISPGDEIIVMLWGETQFRQVLVVDREGFVFIPEVGQVFVNGLNLNLLESKLFRVMSQVYASLNPQNLKATTFLDVSLGNLRPLRIQVLGEIAQPGAYTVSPAATLFSSLYYFNGPTTLGSLRDIRLIRGGKEIAKIDFYDFLLTGKKPKDQKLQLDDIIFIPYRMKTISLEGEVNRPGIYELKEDEDLSDLIEIAGGLKITAYLDRAQIDRIVPFEQRDEMGMDRLLTDVNLSNILSSEEKIDILNGDKIQVFSVLEMRQNVVNLNGAITRPGVYDLGDSLNLKQLIEKADGLLGDAYLERVDIVRTKGDFTESLIRLNLEKALEEDSYHNIQLKSLDRIIVYSISDMISEEQVYISGHVKSPGYYRLQENMTLFDLIFKSGGFLDPVFKNQAYLKRAELIRQNTNGVAKRIIPFNLGLVLDKKDSSGMLLKNNDFVRIYSLVEIEGSTKYVSITGHVKRPGNYELFENNMTIYDLIFKAGGIDDALFKENTFMDRADLIRYDDNQITKKIIPIDLQNIVKDKNFEQNVVLKPNDLIHIYSRDIFTTNHTVSIDGAVTKKGVYEFKNGMTVKDLILEAGGITDNVYHYVVEIARVDPKKLDENTFAEIIKIDMDKDFSIDNYKYNIDKSSGNIDITREEMKLMPYDYVSIRPDPYFNIQKKVSINGSIYFPGDYAILSPYETIFDIIERAGGLLPQAYPIASSFTRKGQSVKIDIDRVIKKPKSTENIFIQDNDSIFIAKKPNVIQVIGEVSSPGFYKFSRGLRVDKAIKRAGGFSPDALESDVFIIYPNGISKDCSGWLRNPKVLDGSIITVGVKPEEEPFDRTEYFKELTSIFANLAQVISIIILANR
;
A
#
# COMPACT_ATOMS: atom_id res chain seq x y z
N MET A 1 -67.48 -39.10 0.80
CA MET A 1 -68.21 -38.23 -0.16
C MET A 1 -67.87 -36.79 0.20
N ILE A 2 -67.42 -35.96 -0.76
CA ILE A 2 -67.28 -34.48 -0.67
C ILE A 2 -66.29 -34.01 0.44
N ARG A 3 -65.03 -33.68 0.11
CA ARG A 3 -64.49 -32.40 -0.47
C ARG A 3 -64.14 -31.38 0.63
N ILE A 4 -63.00 -30.67 0.44
CA ILE A 4 -62.69 -29.31 0.95
C ILE A 4 -62.45 -29.24 2.48
N ILE A 5 -61.35 -28.72 3.07
CA ILE A 5 -60.12 -28.00 2.64
C ILE A 5 -59.04 -28.31 3.73
N LYS A 6 -57.84 -28.83 3.40
CA LYS A 6 -56.54 -28.13 3.17
C LYS A 6 -55.73 -27.80 4.45
N ILE A 7 -54.40 -27.97 4.39
CA ILE A 7 -53.29 -27.33 5.18
C ILE A 7 -52.48 -28.20 6.21
N ILE A 8 -51.14 -28.16 6.04
CA ILE A 8 -49.98 -28.47 6.95
C ILE A 8 -49.46 -29.94 7.18
N PHE A 9 -48.17 -30.15 6.78
CA PHE A 9 -47.08 -31.03 7.31
C PHE A 9 -47.30 -32.57 7.44
N PHE A 10 -46.32 -33.48 7.37
CA PHE A 10 -44.84 -33.44 7.19
C PHE A 10 -44.28 -34.79 6.64
N ILE A 11 -43.04 -34.81 6.12
CA ILE A 11 -42.05 -35.93 6.03
C ILE A 11 -42.49 -37.33 5.51
N SER A 12 -41.87 -37.79 4.41
CA SER A 12 -40.85 -38.88 4.43
C SER A 12 -40.35 -39.35 3.05
N CYS A 13 -39.06 -39.73 3.01
CA CYS A 13 -38.41 -40.68 2.11
C CYS A 13 -38.73 -40.70 0.59
N THR A 14 -37.81 -40.15 -0.21
CA THR A 14 -37.56 -40.63 -1.58
C THR A 14 -36.12 -41.14 -1.72
N LEU A 15 -35.99 -42.39 -2.19
CA LEU A 15 -34.74 -42.97 -2.65
C LEU A 15 -35.00 -43.77 -3.94
N LEU A 16 -34.21 -43.45 -4.98
CA LEU A 16 -34.00 -44.17 -6.25
C LEU A 16 -35.01 -44.01 -7.40
N GLY A 17 -34.44 -43.72 -8.58
CA GLY A 17 -35.09 -43.60 -9.89
C GLY A 17 -35.35 -42.14 -10.32
N GLN A 18 -34.85 -41.62 -11.45
CA GLN A 18 -34.00 -42.15 -12.53
C GLN A 18 -33.22 -40.98 -13.17
N THR A 19 -31.92 -41.09 -13.49
CA THR A 19 -31.18 -40.08 -14.27
C THR A 19 -30.10 -40.68 -15.19
N SER A 20 -30.53 -41.45 -16.18
CA SER A 20 -29.70 -41.81 -17.36
C SER A 20 -30.32 -41.28 -18.66
N ASP A 21 -31.63 -41.42 -18.85
CA ASP A 21 -32.35 -40.96 -20.06
C ASP A 21 -32.30 -39.45 -20.30
N GLN A 22 -32.34 -38.62 -19.24
CA GLN A 22 -32.25 -37.16 -19.39
C GLN A 22 -30.89 -36.70 -19.95
N ILE A 23 -29.82 -37.45 -19.68
CA ILE A 23 -28.47 -37.15 -20.17
C ILE A 23 -28.35 -37.52 -21.66
N ASP A 24 -28.96 -38.62 -22.10
CA ASP A 24 -28.93 -39.03 -23.51
C ASP A 24 -29.90 -38.22 -24.39
N GLN A 25 -30.99 -37.68 -23.83
CA GLN A 25 -31.81 -36.66 -24.50
C GLN A 25 -31.04 -35.34 -24.70
N ALA A 26 -30.28 -34.88 -23.69
CA ALA A 26 -29.43 -33.69 -23.83
C ALA A 26 -28.33 -33.87 -24.90
N LYS A 27 -27.67 -35.04 -24.95
CA LYS A 27 -26.70 -35.37 -26.01
C LYS A 27 -27.31 -35.37 -27.41
N LYS A 28 -28.56 -35.80 -27.57
CA LYS A 28 -29.25 -35.76 -28.87
C LYS A 28 -29.51 -34.32 -29.35
N LEU A 29 -29.87 -33.40 -28.45
CA LEU A 29 -30.00 -31.97 -28.78
C LEU A 29 -28.65 -31.38 -29.24
N ILE A 30 -27.58 -31.58 -28.47
CA ILE A 30 -26.24 -31.04 -28.76
C ILE A 30 -25.74 -31.49 -30.14
N LYS A 31 -26.10 -32.70 -30.58
CA LYS A 31 -25.72 -33.24 -31.89
C LYS A 31 -26.56 -32.74 -33.08
N GLN A 32 -27.61 -31.95 -32.83
CA GLN A 32 -28.52 -31.44 -33.87
C GLN A 32 -28.54 -29.91 -34.00
N THR A 33 -28.05 -29.15 -33.01
CA THR A 33 -28.19 -27.67 -33.00
C THR A 33 -26.92 -26.86 -33.29
N GLY A 34 -25.73 -27.48 -33.34
CA GLY A 34 -24.50 -26.80 -33.82
C GLY A 34 -24.04 -25.58 -32.99
N MET A 35 -24.33 -25.55 -31.69
CA MET A 35 -24.01 -24.42 -30.80
C MET A 35 -22.57 -24.49 -30.24
N SER A 36 -22.04 -23.35 -29.79
CA SER A 36 -20.65 -23.23 -29.29
C SER A 36 -20.47 -23.76 -27.85
N GLU A 37 -19.22 -24.02 -27.42
CA GLU A 37 -18.93 -24.53 -26.06
C GLU A 37 -19.39 -23.56 -24.97
N SER A 38 -19.34 -22.24 -25.21
CA SER A 38 -19.86 -21.20 -24.31
C SER A 38 -21.38 -21.22 -24.17
N ASP A 39 -22.13 -21.52 -25.24
CA ASP A 39 -23.59 -21.59 -25.19
C ASP A 39 -24.05 -22.83 -24.40
N VAL A 40 -23.35 -23.95 -24.59
CA VAL A 40 -23.60 -25.20 -23.85
C VAL A 40 -23.34 -25.02 -22.35
N ARG A 41 -22.25 -24.33 -21.96
CA ARG A 41 -21.99 -23.97 -20.55
C ARG A 41 -23.09 -23.07 -19.98
N SER A 42 -23.50 -22.05 -20.72
CA SER A 42 -24.53 -21.09 -20.29
C SER A 42 -25.90 -21.76 -20.10
N ALA A 43 -26.33 -22.59 -21.05
CA ALA A 43 -27.57 -23.36 -20.97
C ALA A 43 -27.56 -24.42 -19.86
N ALA A 44 -26.38 -24.97 -19.51
CA ALA A 44 -26.23 -25.90 -18.38
C ALA A 44 -26.30 -25.18 -17.03
N LYS A 45 -25.64 -24.02 -16.88
CA LYS A 45 -25.74 -23.18 -15.66
C LYS A 45 -27.18 -22.75 -15.38
N LEU A 46 -27.91 -22.29 -16.41
CA LEU A 46 -29.33 -21.91 -16.30
C LEU A 46 -30.26 -23.06 -15.89
N ARG A 47 -29.80 -24.32 -15.99
CA ARG A 47 -30.51 -25.51 -15.52
C ARG A 47 -29.97 -26.08 -14.19
N GLY A 48 -29.20 -25.27 -13.45
CA GLY A 48 -28.72 -25.60 -12.10
C GLY A 48 -27.51 -26.52 -12.05
N TYR A 49 -26.82 -26.76 -13.16
CA TYR A 49 -25.58 -27.55 -13.16
C TYR A 49 -24.39 -26.69 -12.73
N SER A 50 -23.61 -27.19 -11.79
CA SER A 50 -22.35 -26.56 -11.36
C SER A 50 -21.25 -26.74 -12.42
N GLU A 51 -20.30 -25.80 -12.52
CA GLU A 51 -19.17 -25.88 -13.47
C GLU A 51 -18.41 -27.20 -13.35
N ASN A 52 -18.16 -27.67 -12.12
CA ASN A 52 -17.50 -28.97 -11.86
C ASN A 52 -18.27 -30.19 -12.42
N GLN A 53 -19.58 -30.10 -12.65
CA GLN A 53 -20.35 -31.14 -13.35
C GLN A 53 -20.24 -31.00 -14.86
N ILE A 54 -20.21 -29.77 -15.38
CA ILE A 54 -20.06 -29.46 -16.80
C ILE A 54 -18.66 -29.87 -17.30
N ASP A 55 -17.61 -29.49 -16.57
CA ASP A 55 -16.21 -29.84 -16.85
C ASP A 55 -15.98 -31.35 -16.85
N LYS A 56 -16.60 -32.10 -15.91
CA LYS A 56 -16.51 -33.56 -15.87
C LYS A 56 -17.16 -34.24 -17.08
N VAL A 57 -18.17 -33.63 -17.70
CA VAL A 57 -18.76 -34.15 -18.95
C VAL A 57 -17.84 -33.84 -20.13
N ILE A 58 -17.32 -32.62 -20.22
CA ILE A 58 -16.42 -32.17 -21.30
C ILE A 58 -15.10 -32.95 -21.31
N GLN A 59 -14.46 -33.15 -20.14
CA GLN A 59 -13.24 -33.95 -20.01
C GLN A 59 -13.46 -35.43 -20.40
N LYS A 60 -14.66 -35.98 -20.16
CA LYS A 60 -14.97 -37.39 -20.47
C LYS A 60 -15.18 -37.66 -21.97
N GLU A 61 -15.55 -36.64 -22.75
CA GLU A 61 -15.52 -36.69 -24.22
C GLU A 61 -14.09 -36.51 -24.76
N LYS A 62 -13.30 -35.57 -24.23
CA LYS A 62 -11.90 -35.36 -24.67
C LYS A 62 -11.02 -36.60 -24.43
N ASN A 63 -11.18 -37.30 -23.31
CA ASN A 63 -10.42 -38.52 -22.97
C ASN A 63 -10.80 -39.80 -23.75
N LYS A 64 -11.66 -39.72 -24.79
CA LYS A 64 -11.99 -40.85 -25.67
C LYS A 64 -11.10 -40.99 -26.92
N LYS A 65 -10.18 -40.04 -27.16
CA LYS A 65 -9.28 -40.04 -28.32
C LYS A 65 -7.79 -39.94 -27.92
N THR A 66 -7.23 -41.02 -27.38
CA THR A 66 -5.91 -41.59 -27.74
C THR A 66 -5.49 -42.65 -26.73
N ASN A 67 -5.19 -43.86 -27.22
CA ASN A 67 -4.31 -44.78 -26.51
C ASN A 67 -3.79 -45.86 -27.48
N ALA A 68 -2.49 -45.86 -27.77
CA ALA A 68 -1.83 -46.92 -28.54
C ALA A 68 -0.31 -46.95 -28.27
N LYS A 69 0.12 -47.90 -27.41
CA LYS A 69 1.33 -48.79 -27.49
C LYS A 69 2.70 -48.18 -27.91
N LYS A 70 3.89 -48.63 -27.51
CA LYS A 70 4.52 -49.63 -26.59
C LYS A 70 6.06 -49.31 -26.63
N ASP A 71 7.02 -49.82 -25.86
CA ASP A 71 7.11 -50.87 -24.83
C ASP A 71 8.41 -50.68 -23.96
N GLU A 72 8.56 -51.52 -22.93
CA GLU A 72 9.83 -52.07 -22.41
C GLU A 72 10.87 -51.26 -21.57
N ILE A 73 11.51 -52.03 -20.69
CA ILE A 73 12.30 -51.79 -19.46
C ILE A 73 13.38 -52.92 -19.54
N PRO A 74 14.68 -52.82 -19.12
CA PRO A 74 15.00 -52.60 -17.69
C PRO A 74 16.42 -52.12 -17.22
N ALA A 75 16.42 -51.62 -15.97
CA ALA A 75 17.46 -51.79 -14.92
C ALA A 75 18.90 -51.21 -15.17
N THR A 76 19.79 -51.02 -14.18
CA THR A 76 19.82 -51.45 -12.76
C THR A 76 20.73 -50.53 -11.90
N GLU A 77 20.36 -50.32 -10.64
CA GLU A 77 21.23 -50.30 -9.43
C GLU A 77 22.43 -49.32 -9.17
N LYS A 78 22.25 -48.51 -8.10
CA LYS A 78 23.00 -48.51 -6.80
C LYS A 78 24.27 -47.64 -6.51
N THR A 79 24.14 -46.95 -5.36
CA THR A 79 25.06 -46.83 -4.19
C THR A 79 26.23 -45.83 -4.11
N GLY A 80 26.44 -45.31 -2.88
CA GLY A 80 27.62 -44.55 -2.40
C GLY A 80 27.36 -43.04 -2.31
N LEU A 81 26.88 -42.42 -1.23
CA LEU A 81 27.42 -42.33 0.14
C LEU A 81 28.93 -42.03 0.21
N ILE A 82 29.28 -40.79 0.57
CA ILE A 82 30.30 -40.41 1.57
C ILE A 82 30.10 -38.94 2.00
N LYS A 83 30.10 -38.73 3.31
CA LYS A 83 30.41 -37.50 4.08
C LYS A 83 31.66 -37.85 4.93
N PRO A 84 32.37 -36.93 5.59
CA PRO A 84 32.31 -35.45 5.56
C PRO A 84 33.74 -34.81 5.49
N ASP A 85 33.84 -33.50 5.82
CA ASP A 85 34.65 -32.97 6.94
C ASP A 85 35.71 -31.85 6.72
N ILE A 86 35.52 -30.80 7.55
CA ILE A 86 36.53 -30.11 8.40
C ILE A 86 37.38 -28.92 7.84
N SER A 87 37.01 -27.73 8.36
CA SER A 87 37.86 -26.71 9.02
C SER A 87 38.19 -25.35 8.36
N ASN A 88 37.61 -24.32 8.99
CA ASN A 88 38.28 -23.21 9.70
C ASN A 88 39.10 -22.14 8.95
N ASN A 89 38.54 -20.93 9.00
CA ASN A 89 38.95 -19.82 9.90
C ASN A 89 39.36 -18.48 9.24
N LEU A 90 38.60 -17.45 9.65
CA LEU A 90 39.05 -16.14 10.14
C LEU A 90 40.02 -15.32 9.26
N ASN A 91 39.56 -14.13 8.85
CA ASN A 91 39.91 -12.95 9.63
C ASN A 91 38.94 -11.77 9.44
N LYS A 92 38.78 -10.98 10.50
CA LYS A 92 38.01 -9.74 10.58
C LYS A 92 39.00 -8.60 10.77
N LYS A 93 38.82 -7.45 10.12
CA LYS A 93 39.42 -6.19 10.57
C LYS A 93 38.60 -4.98 10.14
N GLU A 94 38.39 -4.09 11.10
CA GLU A 94 37.72 -2.80 10.95
C GLU A 94 38.75 -1.71 10.59
N SER A 95 38.30 -0.64 9.93
CA SER A 95 38.90 0.69 10.05
C SER A 95 37.87 1.77 9.74
N THR A 96 37.81 2.76 10.63
CA THR A 96 36.90 3.90 10.66
C THR A 96 37.43 5.07 9.84
N GLU A 97 36.56 5.89 9.22
CA GLU A 97 36.55 7.37 9.30
C GLU A 97 35.42 8.00 8.45
N LEU A 98 35.01 9.24 8.81
CA LEU A 98 33.96 10.04 8.17
C LEU A 98 34.59 11.23 7.38
N PRO A 99 33.86 12.28 6.94
CA PRO A 99 33.60 12.52 5.53
C PRO A 99 34.40 13.71 4.96
N ILE A 100 34.56 13.75 3.63
CA ILE A 100 35.07 14.93 2.92
C ILE A 100 33.91 15.62 2.18
N ILE A 101 33.72 16.90 2.48
CA ILE A 101 32.83 17.82 1.78
C ILE A 101 33.52 18.25 0.48
N SER A 102 32.78 18.30 -0.63
CA SER A 102 33.20 19.01 -1.84
C SER A 102 32.08 19.94 -2.31
N GLU A 103 32.41 21.22 -2.46
CA GLU A 103 31.45 22.30 -2.70
C GLU A 103 31.15 22.53 -4.20
N ASN A 104 30.03 23.20 -4.42
CA ASN A 104 29.73 24.12 -5.52
C ASN A 104 29.52 23.57 -6.95
N GLU A 105 28.22 23.47 -7.24
CA GLU A 105 27.61 23.94 -8.49
C GLU A 105 28.31 25.17 -9.11
N ILE A 106 28.54 25.12 -10.43
CA ILE A 106 28.47 26.32 -11.29
C ILE A 106 27.69 25.92 -12.54
N LYS A 107 26.39 26.26 -12.58
CA LYS A 107 25.65 26.40 -13.84
C LYS A 107 25.91 27.80 -14.39
N ASN A 108 26.08 27.91 -15.69
CA ASN A 108 25.77 29.14 -16.42
C ASN A 108 25.14 28.78 -17.78
N PRO A 109 24.29 29.64 -18.35
CA PRO A 109 23.23 29.21 -19.25
C PRO A 109 23.39 29.74 -20.68
N VAL A 110 22.43 29.37 -21.54
CA VAL A 110 21.69 30.21 -22.51
C VAL A 110 21.36 29.41 -23.77
N GLU A 111 20.05 29.18 -23.92
CA GLU A 111 19.23 29.09 -25.15
C GLU A 111 19.67 28.19 -26.32
N ASP A 112 18.79 27.24 -26.64
CA ASP A 112 18.27 27.16 -28.01
C ASP A 112 16.74 27.20 -27.96
N LEU A 113 16.12 27.99 -28.83
CA LEU A 113 14.68 28.30 -28.82
C LEU A 113 13.96 27.34 -29.77
N ASN A 114 12.93 26.63 -29.29
CA ASN A 114 11.95 26.00 -30.17
C ASN A 114 10.53 26.27 -29.66
N GLU A 115 9.73 26.88 -30.55
CA GLU A 115 8.31 27.18 -30.35
C GLU A 115 7.49 25.90 -30.59
N ASP A 116 6.99 25.26 -29.52
CA ASP A 116 5.86 24.30 -29.60
C ASP A 116 5.37 23.92 -28.18
N ASN A 117 4.83 24.88 -27.44
CA ASN A 117 4.05 24.65 -26.21
C ASN A 117 3.19 25.89 -25.90
N LEU A 118 1.96 25.93 -26.43
CA LEU A 118 1.01 27.02 -26.16
C LEU A 118 -0.46 26.56 -26.09
N VAL A 119 -0.69 25.32 -25.68
CA VAL A 119 -1.98 24.82 -25.14
C VAL A 119 -1.68 23.71 -24.12
N ASP A 120 -1.66 24.02 -22.82
CA ASP A 120 -1.99 23.06 -21.73
C ASP A 120 -2.03 23.65 -20.30
N ASP A 121 -1.79 24.95 -20.09
CA ASP A 121 -2.00 25.61 -18.78
C ASP A 121 -3.47 25.97 -18.50
N LEU A 122 -4.32 24.95 -18.36
CA LEU A 122 -5.64 25.05 -17.69
C LEU A 122 -5.95 23.84 -16.78
N ASN A 123 -4.93 23.21 -16.19
CA ASN A 123 -5.11 22.39 -15.00
C ASN A 123 -4.80 23.21 -13.74
N ILE A 124 -5.86 23.82 -13.17
CA ILE A 124 -5.82 24.30 -11.78
C ILE A 124 -5.98 23.07 -10.87
N GLU A 125 -4.93 22.24 -10.79
CA GLU A 125 -4.76 21.35 -9.65
C GLU A 125 -4.34 22.20 -8.46
N SER A 126 -5.04 22.04 -7.33
CA SER A 126 -4.75 22.84 -6.14
C SER A 126 -3.46 22.36 -5.48
N GLU A 127 -2.35 23.06 -5.75
CA GLU A 127 -1.16 23.02 -4.91
C GLU A 127 -1.55 23.51 -3.51
N GLY A 128 -1.86 22.58 -2.59
CA GLY A 128 -2.47 22.95 -1.31
C GLY A 128 -3.10 21.83 -0.50
N GLN A 129 -2.57 20.60 -0.56
CA GLN A 129 -2.79 19.62 0.52
C GLN A 129 -1.44 19.07 1.00
N PRO A 130 -1.11 19.15 2.30
CA PRO A 130 0.09 18.54 2.83
C PRO A 130 0.01 17.02 2.76
N ASP A 131 1.17 16.35 2.77
CA ASP A 131 1.30 14.89 2.70
C ASP A 131 0.27 14.18 3.60
N LYS A 132 -0.48 13.22 3.02
CA LYS A 132 -1.56 12.51 3.71
C LYS A 132 -1.02 11.70 4.90
N VAL A 133 -1.07 12.29 6.08
CA VAL A 133 -0.81 11.62 7.35
C VAL A 133 -1.83 10.49 7.52
N PRO A 134 -1.41 9.23 7.72
CA PRO A 134 -2.34 8.12 7.90
C PRO A 134 -3.16 8.31 9.19
N LEU A 135 -4.49 8.31 9.06
CA LEU A 135 -5.40 8.49 10.19
C LEU A 135 -5.32 7.31 11.16
N THR A 136 -5.19 7.61 12.46
CA THR A 136 -5.16 6.62 13.55
C THR A 136 -6.50 6.56 14.28
N HIS A 137 -6.81 5.40 14.87
CA HIS A 137 -7.99 5.26 15.74
C HIS A 137 -7.79 6.00 17.07
N PHE A 138 -8.72 6.89 17.42
CA PHE A 138 -8.60 7.71 18.62
C PHE A 138 -8.70 6.87 19.91
N GLY A 139 -7.71 7.03 20.80
CA GLY A 139 -7.76 6.57 22.19
C GLY A 139 -7.24 5.17 22.48
N TYR A 140 -6.86 4.39 21.46
CA TYR A 140 -6.33 3.02 21.66
C TYR A 140 -4.84 3.01 22.08
N ASP A 141 -4.09 4.04 21.69
CA ASP A 141 -2.66 4.24 21.95
C ASP A 141 -2.30 4.30 23.46
N ILE A 142 -3.28 4.62 24.31
CA ILE A 142 -3.11 4.62 25.77
C ILE A 142 -2.78 3.23 26.33
N PHE A 143 -3.20 2.15 25.66
CA PHE A 143 -2.97 0.76 26.08
C PHE A 143 -1.69 0.15 25.49
N GLU A 144 -0.98 0.85 24.59
CA GLU A 144 0.29 0.39 24.01
C GLU A 144 1.50 0.65 24.93
N LYS A 145 1.31 1.42 26.00
CA LYS A 145 2.34 1.75 27.00
C LYS A 145 2.40 0.70 28.11
N ASP A 146 3.55 0.62 28.80
CA ASP A 146 3.84 -0.42 29.81
C ASP A 146 2.68 -0.62 30.81
N PRO A 147 1.98 -1.78 30.78
CA PRO A 147 0.89 -2.10 31.68
C PRO A 147 1.24 -2.00 33.17
N ALA A 148 2.50 -2.22 33.53
CA ALA A 148 2.95 -2.17 34.92
C ALA A 148 2.84 -0.76 35.53
N LEU A 149 2.82 0.30 34.71
CA LEU A 149 2.63 1.68 35.15
C LEU A 149 1.18 2.00 35.59
N PHE A 150 0.22 1.18 35.15
CA PHE A 150 -1.22 1.37 35.43
C PHE A 150 -1.79 0.32 36.38
N GLN A 151 -1.06 -0.77 36.63
CA GLN A 151 -1.39 -1.74 37.67
C GLN A 151 -1.25 -1.07 39.05
N SER A 152 -2.35 -1.00 39.80
CA SER A 152 -2.32 -0.55 41.19
C SER A 152 -1.34 -1.41 41.99
N SER A 153 -0.43 -0.78 42.72
CA SER A 153 0.52 -1.50 43.56
C SER A 153 -0.20 -2.43 44.52
N SER A 154 0.22 -3.69 44.59
CA SER A 154 -0.28 -4.67 45.59
C SER A 154 -0.05 -4.21 47.04
N PHE A 155 0.79 -3.18 47.22
CA PHE A 155 0.97 -2.43 48.44
C PHE A 155 0.18 -1.12 48.35
N GLY A 156 -0.87 -1.02 49.17
CA GLY A 156 -1.75 0.13 49.30
C GLY A 156 -2.63 -0.05 50.55
N ALA A 157 -3.32 1.01 50.98
CA ALA A 157 -4.29 0.88 52.05
C ALA A 157 -5.41 -0.06 51.60
N VAL A 158 -5.61 -1.17 52.32
CA VAL A 158 -6.71 -2.10 52.02
C VAL A 158 -8.03 -1.40 52.32
N ASP A 159 -8.99 -1.59 51.44
CA ASP A 159 -10.35 -1.06 51.55
C ASP A 159 -10.98 -1.44 52.91
N PRO A 160 -11.44 -0.46 53.72
CA PRO A 160 -12.09 -0.75 55.01
C PRO A 160 -13.33 -1.64 54.89
N ASP A 161 -13.97 -1.67 53.72
CA ASP A 161 -15.13 -2.51 53.41
C ASP A 161 -14.75 -3.90 52.83
N TYR A 162 -13.46 -4.21 52.67
CA TYR A 162 -13.00 -5.52 52.21
C TYR A 162 -13.47 -6.64 53.15
N LEU A 163 -14.14 -7.65 52.59
CA LEU A 163 -14.63 -8.80 53.35
C LEU A 163 -13.61 -9.94 53.31
N ILE A 164 -13.06 -10.24 54.50
CA ILE A 164 -12.07 -11.29 54.71
C ILE A 164 -12.60 -12.63 54.22
N SER A 165 -11.80 -13.33 53.44
CA SER A 165 -12.16 -14.56 52.74
C SER A 165 -11.13 -15.69 52.97
N PRO A 166 -11.52 -16.96 52.78
CA PRO A 166 -10.58 -18.08 52.81
C PRO A 166 -9.39 -17.91 51.86
N GLY A 167 -8.19 -18.00 52.42
CA GLY A 167 -6.91 -17.79 51.74
C GLY A 167 -6.23 -16.45 52.00
N ASP A 168 -6.89 -15.50 52.68
CA ASP A 168 -6.29 -14.21 53.05
C ASP A 168 -5.30 -14.34 54.21
N GLU A 169 -4.34 -13.42 54.28
CA GLU A 169 -3.46 -13.24 55.44
C GLU A 169 -3.91 -12.08 56.33
N ILE A 170 -3.98 -12.32 57.63
CA ILE A 170 -4.18 -11.32 58.68
C ILE A 170 -2.87 -11.20 59.48
N ILE A 171 -2.34 -9.99 59.60
CA ILE A 171 -1.17 -9.67 60.41
C ILE A 171 -1.66 -9.12 61.74
N VAL A 172 -1.43 -9.88 62.81
CA VAL A 172 -1.76 -9.48 64.20
C VAL A 172 -0.47 -9.09 64.91
N MET A 173 -0.44 -7.89 65.50
CA MET A 173 0.70 -7.38 66.24
C MET A 173 0.28 -6.89 67.64
N LEU A 174 0.93 -7.41 68.68
CA LEU A 174 0.94 -6.81 70.01
C LEU A 174 2.27 -6.10 70.24
N TRP A 175 2.21 -4.91 70.83
CA TRP A 175 3.40 -4.15 71.23
C TRP A 175 3.19 -3.47 72.59
N GLY A 176 4.30 -3.16 73.27
CA GLY A 176 4.30 -2.71 74.66
C GLY A 176 4.94 -3.74 75.58
N GLU A 177 4.29 -4.03 76.72
CA GLU A 177 4.74 -5.03 77.71
C GLU A 177 4.75 -6.46 77.13
N THR A 178 3.72 -6.82 76.38
CA THR A 178 3.66 -8.07 75.60
C THR A 178 3.98 -7.78 74.14
N GLN A 179 4.93 -8.52 73.57
CA GLN A 179 5.32 -8.40 72.16
C GLN A 179 5.00 -9.68 71.41
N PHE A 180 4.20 -9.57 70.35
CA PHE A 180 3.74 -10.68 69.53
C PHE A 180 3.55 -10.16 68.11
N ARG A 181 3.98 -10.91 67.10
CA ARG A 181 3.66 -10.61 65.69
C ARG A 181 3.49 -11.90 64.94
N GLN A 182 2.32 -12.09 64.33
CA GLN A 182 2.03 -13.29 63.58
C GLN A 182 1.23 -12.99 62.31
N VAL A 183 1.57 -13.70 61.23
CA VAL A 183 0.79 -13.78 60.01
C VAL A 183 -0.11 -15.01 60.13
N LEU A 184 -1.42 -14.80 60.02
CA LEU A 184 -2.47 -15.79 60.18
C LEU A 184 -3.15 -15.98 58.83
N VAL A 185 -3.07 -17.18 58.26
CA VAL A 185 -3.81 -17.51 57.03
C VAL A 185 -5.22 -17.96 57.39
N VAL A 186 -6.23 -17.40 56.73
CA VAL A 186 -7.63 -17.83 56.87
C VAL A 186 -7.81 -19.18 56.18
N ASP A 187 -8.23 -20.20 56.94
CA ASP A 187 -8.49 -21.54 56.42
C ASP A 187 -9.77 -21.62 55.56
N ARG A 188 -10.05 -22.82 55.01
CA ARG A 188 -11.17 -23.03 54.08
C ARG A 188 -12.53 -22.91 54.75
N GLU A 189 -12.56 -23.19 56.04
CA GLU A 189 -13.71 -23.13 56.93
C GLU A 189 -13.95 -21.69 57.44
N GLY A 190 -13.00 -20.78 57.22
CA GLY A 190 -13.11 -19.36 57.52
C GLY A 190 -12.52 -18.93 58.87
N PHE A 191 -11.65 -19.75 59.46
CA PHE A 191 -11.00 -19.52 60.75
C PHE A 191 -9.53 -19.14 60.60
N VAL A 192 -8.99 -18.49 61.63
CA VAL A 192 -7.55 -18.37 61.88
C VAL A 192 -7.19 -19.07 63.19
N PHE A 193 -6.00 -19.66 63.25
CA PHE A 193 -5.47 -20.25 64.49
C PHE A 193 -4.46 -19.30 65.14
N ILE A 194 -4.81 -18.79 66.33
CA ILE A 194 -3.96 -17.91 67.12
C ILE A 194 -3.35 -18.74 68.27
N PRO A 195 -2.02 -18.78 68.44
CA PRO A 195 -1.37 -19.44 69.57
C PRO A 195 -1.92 -18.94 70.91
N GLU A 196 -1.99 -19.85 71.88
CA GLU A 196 -2.52 -19.61 73.25
C GLU A 196 -4.02 -19.24 73.33
N VAL A 197 -4.63 -18.83 72.21
CA VAL A 197 -6.02 -18.39 72.09
C VAL A 197 -6.93 -19.43 71.42
N GLY A 198 -6.43 -20.13 70.40
CA GLY A 198 -7.18 -21.13 69.62
C GLY A 198 -7.75 -20.62 68.29
N GLN A 199 -8.80 -21.29 67.79
CA GLN A 199 -9.43 -20.97 66.51
C GLN A 199 -10.43 -19.81 66.63
N VAL A 200 -10.36 -18.84 65.71
CA VAL A 200 -11.26 -17.69 65.63
C VAL A 200 -11.83 -17.59 64.21
N PHE A 201 -13.16 -17.66 64.07
CA PHE A 201 -13.84 -17.45 62.79
C PHE A 201 -13.71 -15.98 62.35
N VAL A 202 -13.29 -15.71 61.13
CA VAL A 202 -13.05 -14.34 60.60
C VAL A 202 -13.65 -14.09 59.21
N ASN A 203 -14.09 -15.13 58.49
CA ASN A 203 -14.69 -15.01 57.17
C ASN A 203 -15.94 -14.10 57.17
N GLY A 204 -16.05 -13.23 56.17
CA GLY A 204 -17.13 -12.26 56.01
C GLY A 204 -17.05 -11.03 56.93
N LEU A 205 -16.00 -10.88 57.75
CA LEU A 205 -15.77 -9.66 58.52
C LEU A 205 -15.00 -8.63 57.68
N ASN A 206 -15.30 -7.34 57.91
CA ASN A 206 -14.44 -6.25 57.46
C ASN A 206 -13.38 -5.93 58.53
N LEU A 207 -12.42 -5.05 58.20
CA LEU A 207 -11.26 -4.81 59.07
C LEU A 207 -11.66 -4.31 60.48
N ASN A 208 -12.61 -3.38 60.56
CA ASN A 208 -13.09 -2.83 61.84
C ASN A 208 -13.76 -3.90 62.73
N LEU A 209 -14.54 -4.81 62.12
CA LEU A 209 -15.19 -5.91 62.82
C LEU A 209 -14.19 -7.01 63.21
N LEU A 210 -13.17 -7.25 62.37
CA LEU A 210 -12.06 -8.15 62.69
C LEU A 210 -11.30 -7.64 63.91
N GLU A 211 -10.83 -6.39 63.88
CA GLU A 211 -10.06 -5.77 64.97
C GLU A 211 -10.84 -5.83 66.29
N SER A 212 -12.11 -5.42 66.27
CA SER A 212 -13.01 -5.48 67.44
C SER A 212 -13.17 -6.91 67.97
N LYS A 213 -13.25 -7.91 67.09
CA LYS A 213 -13.39 -9.33 67.46
C LYS A 213 -12.10 -9.88 68.04
N LEU A 214 -10.96 -9.60 67.41
CA LEU A 214 -9.64 -10.02 67.86
C LEU A 214 -9.29 -9.36 69.19
N PHE A 215 -9.53 -8.06 69.37
CA PHE A 215 -9.33 -7.36 70.64
C PHE A 215 -10.07 -8.06 71.79
N ARG A 216 -11.36 -8.38 71.59
CA ARG A 216 -12.19 -9.06 72.59
C ARG A 216 -11.69 -10.47 72.93
N VAL A 217 -11.22 -11.23 71.94
CA VAL A 217 -10.74 -12.60 72.14
C VAL A 217 -9.34 -12.60 72.77
N MET A 218 -8.41 -11.79 72.25
CA MET A 218 -7.04 -11.65 72.76
C MET A 218 -7.01 -11.16 74.21
N SER A 219 -7.92 -10.24 74.59
CA SER A 219 -8.05 -9.76 75.97
C SER A 219 -8.44 -10.83 77.00
N GLN A 220 -8.87 -12.03 76.57
CA GLN A 220 -9.15 -13.16 77.48
C GLN A 220 -7.88 -13.89 77.93
N VAL A 221 -6.79 -13.76 77.19
CA VAL A 221 -5.49 -14.41 77.45
C VAL A 221 -4.46 -13.39 77.90
N TYR A 222 -4.37 -12.24 77.20
CA TYR A 222 -3.40 -11.19 77.48
C TYR A 222 -4.02 -10.09 78.36
N ALA A 223 -3.93 -10.23 79.68
CA ALA A 223 -4.50 -9.28 80.64
C ALA A 223 -3.98 -7.84 80.51
N SER A 224 -2.78 -7.65 79.92
CA SER A 224 -2.15 -6.34 79.64
C SER A 224 -2.84 -5.51 78.55
N LEU A 225 -3.69 -6.13 77.71
CA LEU A 225 -4.51 -5.43 76.71
C LEU A 225 -5.71 -4.68 77.31
N ASN A 226 -6.31 -5.22 78.38
CA ASN A 226 -7.50 -4.65 79.01
C ASN A 226 -7.51 -4.94 80.53
N PRO A 227 -6.58 -4.35 81.30
CA PRO A 227 -6.44 -4.66 82.70
C PRO A 227 -7.53 -3.98 83.55
N GLN A 228 -8.16 -4.74 84.43
CA GLN A 228 -9.16 -4.25 85.38
C GLN A 228 -8.57 -3.14 86.28
N ASN A 229 -9.16 -1.94 86.22
CA ASN A 229 -8.77 -0.75 87.01
C ASN A 229 -7.33 -0.23 86.81
N LEU A 230 -6.69 -0.52 85.68
CA LEU A 230 -5.36 0.00 85.32
C LEU A 230 -5.35 0.55 83.88
N LYS A 231 -4.26 1.21 83.47
CA LYS A 231 -4.03 1.55 82.06
C LYS A 231 -3.47 0.34 81.32
N ALA A 232 -3.91 0.12 80.08
CA ALA A 232 -3.32 -0.89 79.20
C ALA A 232 -1.82 -0.60 78.96
N THR A 233 -1.02 -1.65 79.03
CA THR A 233 0.44 -1.64 78.82
C THR A 233 0.85 -2.39 77.56
N THR A 234 -0.09 -3.12 76.96
CA THR A 234 0.01 -3.75 75.64
C THR A 234 -1.07 -3.18 74.73
N PHE A 235 -0.73 -3.00 73.46
CA PHE A 235 -1.62 -2.48 72.42
C PHE A 235 -1.71 -3.50 71.28
N LEU A 236 -2.90 -3.65 70.71
CA LEU A 236 -3.17 -4.50 69.55
C LEU A 236 -3.22 -3.64 68.29
N ASP A 237 -2.59 -4.12 67.23
CA ASP A 237 -2.73 -3.64 65.86
C ASP A 237 -3.07 -4.84 64.95
N VAL A 238 -3.93 -4.61 63.96
CA VAL A 238 -4.45 -5.62 63.04
C VAL A 238 -4.44 -5.06 61.63
N SER A 239 -3.67 -5.70 60.76
CA SER A 239 -3.57 -5.34 59.34
C SER A 239 -3.78 -6.57 58.45
N LEU A 240 -3.99 -6.34 57.16
CA LEU A 240 -4.13 -7.41 56.16
C LEU A 240 -2.80 -7.56 55.40
N GLY A 241 -2.40 -8.81 55.17
CA GLY A 241 -1.21 -9.20 54.43
C GLY A 241 -1.53 -9.46 52.96
N ASN A 242 -1.06 -10.59 52.42
CA ASN A 242 -1.48 -11.03 51.09
C ASN A 242 -2.99 -11.32 51.09
N LEU A 243 -3.73 -10.63 50.23
CA LEU A 243 -5.13 -10.94 49.93
C LEU A 243 -5.20 -11.97 48.81
N ARG A 244 -6.19 -12.87 48.87
CA ARG A 244 -6.47 -13.81 47.79
C ARG A 244 -6.86 -13.06 46.52
N PRO A 245 -6.17 -13.26 45.38
CA PRO A 245 -6.49 -12.55 44.16
C PRO A 245 -7.83 -13.02 43.57
N LEU A 246 -8.53 -12.10 42.90
CA LEU A 246 -9.78 -12.37 42.23
C LEU A 246 -9.52 -12.97 40.86
N ARG A 247 -10.32 -13.97 40.48
CA ARG A 247 -10.36 -14.49 39.11
C ARG A 247 -11.55 -13.88 38.39
N ILE A 248 -11.27 -13.26 37.25
CA ILE A 248 -12.27 -12.70 36.32
C ILE A 248 -12.14 -13.37 34.96
N GLN A 249 -13.11 -13.16 34.08
CA GLN A 249 -13.06 -13.55 32.67
C GLN A 249 -13.18 -12.30 31.80
N VAL A 250 -12.50 -12.29 30.65
CA VAL A 250 -12.45 -11.17 29.72
C VAL A 250 -12.67 -11.72 28.31
N LEU A 251 -13.71 -11.24 27.64
CA LEU A 251 -14.25 -11.80 26.41
C LEU A 251 -14.61 -10.70 25.39
N GLY A 252 -14.66 -11.05 24.11
CA GLY A 252 -15.00 -10.14 23.01
C GLY A 252 -13.78 -9.67 22.23
N GLU A 253 -13.81 -8.44 21.72
CA GLU A 253 -12.85 -7.88 20.74
C GLU A 253 -11.56 -7.35 21.38
N ILE A 254 -10.84 -8.27 22.00
CA ILE A 254 -9.64 -8.03 22.80
C ILE A 254 -8.46 -8.88 22.33
N ALA A 255 -7.23 -8.38 22.50
CA ALA A 255 -6.02 -9.03 22.01
C ALA A 255 -5.81 -10.44 22.59
N GLN A 256 -6.20 -10.66 23.86
CA GLN A 256 -6.07 -11.93 24.55
C GLN A 256 -7.33 -12.23 25.41
N PRO A 257 -8.42 -12.78 24.82
CA PRO A 257 -9.58 -13.23 25.57
C PRO A 257 -9.19 -14.38 26.51
N GLY A 258 -9.66 -14.38 27.76
CA GLY A 258 -9.28 -15.40 28.73
C GLY A 258 -9.68 -15.11 30.16
N ALA A 259 -9.19 -15.93 31.10
CA ALA A 259 -9.38 -15.71 32.52
C ALA A 259 -8.16 -15.00 33.12
N TYR A 260 -8.39 -13.86 33.78
CA TYR A 260 -7.35 -13.02 34.38
C TYR A 260 -7.38 -13.11 35.90
N THR A 261 -6.23 -12.87 36.52
CA THR A 261 -6.05 -12.84 37.97
C THR A 261 -5.72 -11.40 38.35
N VAL A 262 -6.58 -10.75 39.13
CA VAL A 262 -6.50 -9.32 39.46
C VAL A 262 -6.49 -9.09 40.97
N SER A 263 -6.00 -7.92 41.40
CA SER A 263 -6.09 -7.49 42.80
C SER A 263 -7.55 -7.40 43.27
N PRO A 264 -7.87 -7.70 44.55
CA PRO A 264 -9.20 -7.44 45.10
C PRO A 264 -9.61 -5.96 45.14
N ALA A 265 -8.65 -5.05 45.00
CA ALA A 265 -8.91 -3.62 44.83
C ALA A 265 -9.17 -3.22 43.35
N ALA A 266 -9.08 -4.16 42.41
CA ALA A 266 -9.28 -3.89 40.99
C ALA A 266 -10.74 -3.57 40.65
N THR A 267 -10.89 -2.77 39.61
CA THR A 267 -12.15 -2.23 39.10
C THR A 267 -12.25 -2.46 37.60
N LEU A 268 -13.43 -2.30 37.02
CA LEU A 268 -13.62 -2.45 35.57
C LEU A 268 -12.63 -1.58 34.78
N PHE A 269 -12.50 -0.30 35.12
CA PHE A 269 -11.57 0.63 34.46
C PHE A 269 -10.10 0.24 34.64
N SER A 270 -9.66 -0.05 35.87
CA SER A 270 -8.26 -0.41 36.14
C SER A 270 -7.87 -1.78 35.59
N SER A 271 -8.84 -2.68 35.42
CA SER A 271 -8.62 -4.00 34.83
C SER A 271 -8.26 -3.97 33.35
N LEU A 272 -8.63 -2.90 32.61
CA LEU A 272 -8.35 -2.77 31.17
C LEU A 272 -6.86 -2.92 30.85
N TYR A 273 -6.00 -2.44 31.74
CA TYR A 273 -4.55 -2.53 31.61
C TYR A 273 -3.98 -3.93 31.87
N TYR A 274 -4.70 -4.83 32.56
CA TYR A 274 -4.22 -6.20 32.77
C TYR A 274 -4.24 -7.05 31.50
N PHE A 275 -4.91 -6.57 30.45
CA PHE A 275 -5.17 -7.28 29.21
C PHE A 275 -5.00 -6.42 27.95
N ASN A 276 -4.23 -5.32 28.07
CA ASN A 276 -3.88 -4.38 27.00
C ASN A 276 -5.08 -3.73 26.27
N GLY A 277 -6.20 -3.53 26.97
CA GLY A 277 -7.39 -2.86 26.45
C GLY A 277 -8.10 -3.56 25.28
N PRO A 278 -9.14 -2.93 24.70
CA PRO A 278 -9.76 -3.37 23.46
C PRO A 278 -8.78 -3.34 22.27
N THR A 279 -8.97 -4.25 21.31
CA THR A 279 -8.35 -4.07 19.97
C THR A 279 -9.04 -2.93 19.22
N THR A 280 -8.47 -2.47 18.10
CA THR A 280 -9.15 -1.52 17.20
C THR A 280 -10.44 -2.05 16.55
N LEU A 281 -10.83 -3.31 16.78
CA LEU A 281 -12.17 -3.83 16.44
C LEU A 281 -13.16 -3.73 17.60
N GLY A 282 -12.68 -3.59 18.84
CA GLY A 282 -13.50 -3.49 20.03
C GLY A 282 -13.88 -2.06 20.38
N SER A 283 -15.06 -1.91 20.96
CA SER A 283 -15.57 -0.61 21.40
C SER A 283 -14.78 -0.07 22.59
N LEU A 284 -14.37 1.20 22.51
CA LEU A 284 -13.90 1.97 23.67
C LEU A 284 -15.08 2.58 24.45
N ARG A 285 -16.27 2.62 23.85
CA ARG A 285 -17.45 3.34 24.37
C ARG A 285 -18.52 2.44 24.96
N ASP A 286 -18.35 1.12 24.85
CA ASP A 286 -19.27 0.08 25.30
C ASP A 286 -18.57 -1.07 26.04
N ILE A 287 -17.82 -0.75 27.10
CA ILE A 287 -17.13 -1.76 27.91
C ILE A 287 -18.06 -2.24 29.02
N ARG A 288 -18.44 -3.53 29.02
CA ARG A 288 -19.50 -4.08 29.90
C ARG A 288 -18.95 -5.00 30.97
N LEU A 289 -19.49 -4.89 32.19
CA LEU A 289 -19.28 -5.82 33.30
C LEU A 289 -20.54 -6.65 33.54
N ILE A 290 -20.39 -7.97 33.50
CA ILE A 290 -21.47 -8.95 33.64
C ILE A 290 -21.17 -9.82 34.88
N ARG A 291 -22.13 -9.91 35.81
CA ARG A 291 -22.05 -10.70 37.05
C ARG A 291 -23.31 -11.54 37.20
N GLY A 292 -23.16 -12.85 37.40
CA GLY A 292 -24.31 -13.76 37.51
C GLY A 292 -25.27 -13.72 36.30
N GLY A 293 -24.73 -13.44 35.10
CA GLY A 293 -25.50 -13.31 33.85
C GLY A 293 -26.22 -11.98 33.64
N LYS A 294 -26.05 -10.98 34.53
CA LYS A 294 -26.63 -9.64 34.39
C LYS A 294 -25.55 -8.59 34.16
N GLU A 295 -25.82 -7.62 33.29
CA GLU A 295 -25.00 -6.42 33.14
C GLU A 295 -25.12 -5.57 34.41
N ILE A 296 -23.98 -5.27 35.05
CA ILE A 296 -23.87 -4.50 36.29
C ILE A 296 -23.45 -3.07 36.01
N ALA A 297 -22.54 -2.88 35.06
CA ALA A 297 -22.00 -1.59 34.69
C ALA A 297 -21.56 -1.59 33.22
N LYS A 298 -21.64 -0.40 32.60
CA LYS A 298 -21.12 -0.07 31.29
C LYS A 298 -20.25 1.18 31.42
N ILE A 299 -19.08 1.18 30.78
CA ILE A 299 -18.15 2.31 30.74
C ILE A 299 -18.00 2.81 29.30
N ASP A 300 -18.13 4.13 29.13
CA ASP A 300 -17.61 4.86 27.99
C ASP A 300 -16.23 5.42 28.37
N PHE A 301 -15.19 5.01 27.64
CA PHE A 301 -13.81 5.44 27.90
C PHE A 301 -13.49 6.80 27.27
N TYR A 302 -14.30 7.29 26.32
CA TYR A 302 -14.10 8.62 25.73
C TYR A 302 -14.32 9.74 26.77
N ASP A 303 -15.28 9.58 27.69
CA ASP A 303 -15.48 10.51 28.82
C ASP A 303 -14.18 10.76 29.60
N PHE A 304 -13.40 9.69 29.84
CA PHE A 304 -12.11 9.78 30.53
C PHE A 304 -11.03 10.42 29.65
N LEU A 305 -10.92 10.01 28.39
CA LEU A 305 -9.92 10.55 27.46
C LEU A 305 -10.10 12.04 27.17
N LEU A 306 -11.35 12.52 27.09
CA LEU A 306 -11.69 13.89 26.72
C LEU A 306 -11.76 14.83 27.93
N THR A 307 -12.24 14.34 29.09
CA THR A 307 -12.50 15.21 30.26
C THR A 307 -11.60 14.93 31.47
N GLY A 308 -10.83 13.84 31.47
CA GLY A 308 -10.03 13.37 32.61
C GLY A 308 -10.85 12.87 33.81
N LYS A 309 -12.19 12.93 33.74
CA LYS A 309 -13.07 12.42 34.81
C LYS A 309 -13.07 10.89 34.76
N LYS A 310 -12.80 10.26 35.90
CA LYS A 310 -12.96 8.81 36.02
C LYS A 310 -14.43 8.43 35.83
N PRO A 311 -14.74 7.37 35.05
CA PRO A 311 -16.11 6.90 34.89
C PRO A 311 -16.69 6.40 36.22
N LYS A 312 -18.01 6.13 36.25
CA LYS A 312 -18.66 5.43 37.37
C LYS A 312 -18.21 3.97 37.38
N ASP A 313 -17.05 3.77 37.98
CA ASP A 313 -16.30 2.54 37.94
C ASP A 313 -16.77 1.56 39.02
N GLN A 314 -16.78 0.27 38.67
CA GLN A 314 -17.33 -0.79 39.52
C GLN A 314 -16.21 -1.72 39.99
N LYS A 315 -16.12 -1.93 41.31
CA LYS A 315 -15.23 -2.94 41.90
C LYS A 315 -15.58 -4.33 41.37
N LEU A 316 -14.54 -5.06 40.97
CA LEU A 316 -14.64 -6.41 40.46
C LEU A 316 -14.84 -7.42 41.60
N GLN A 317 -15.47 -8.54 41.27
CA GLN A 317 -15.74 -9.65 42.16
C GLN A 317 -15.30 -10.97 41.51
N LEU A 318 -15.31 -12.04 42.30
CA LEU A 318 -15.00 -13.38 41.79
C LEU A 318 -16.01 -13.79 40.70
N ASP A 319 -15.50 -14.35 39.61
CA ASP A 319 -16.26 -14.82 38.45
C ASP A 319 -17.01 -13.72 37.66
N ASP A 320 -16.62 -12.45 37.84
CA ASP A 320 -17.02 -11.37 36.94
C ASP A 320 -16.54 -11.60 35.51
N ILE A 321 -17.39 -11.27 34.55
CA ILE A 321 -17.11 -11.33 33.11
C ILE A 321 -17.07 -9.89 32.58
N ILE A 322 -15.93 -9.50 32.03
CA ILE A 322 -15.79 -8.26 31.25
C ILE A 322 -16.02 -8.63 29.78
N PHE A 323 -16.96 -7.96 29.13
CA PHE A 323 -17.30 -8.18 27.73
C PHE A 323 -17.12 -6.90 26.92
N ILE A 324 -16.30 -6.98 25.87
CA ILE A 324 -15.99 -5.89 24.95
C ILE A 324 -16.62 -6.24 23.59
N PRO A 325 -17.76 -5.63 23.21
CA PRO A 325 -18.37 -5.85 21.90
C PRO A 325 -17.54 -5.22 20.78
N TYR A 326 -17.90 -5.55 19.55
CA TYR A 326 -17.36 -4.89 18.37
C TYR A 326 -17.74 -3.40 18.33
N ARG A 327 -16.88 -2.58 17.75
CA ARG A 327 -17.11 -1.16 17.51
C ARG A 327 -18.22 -0.97 16.47
N MET A 328 -19.13 -0.05 16.76
CA MET A 328 -20.26 0.32 15.90
C MET A 328 -19.87 1.47 14.93
N LYS A 329 -20.55 2.62 15.02
CA LYS A 329 -20.43 3.82 14.17
C LYS A 329 -18.97 4.30 14.14
N THR A 330 -18.24 3.97 13.06
CA THR A 330 -16.83 4.32 12.85
C THR A 330 -16.72 5.39 11.76
N ILE A 331 -16.17 6.56 12.10
CA ILE A 331 -16.11 7.73 11.20
C ILE A 331 -14.66 8.16 11.02
N SER A 332 -14.27 8.52 9.79
CA SER A 332 -12.97 9.18 9.53
C SER A 332 -13.15 10.69 9.46
N LEU A 333 -12.34 11.48 10.17
CA LEU A 333 -12.36 12.94 10.12
C LEU A 333 -10.95 13.47 9.80
N GLU A 334 -10.82 14.24 8.73
CA GLU A 334 -9.56 14.77 8.21
C GLU A 334 -9.64 16.23 7.77
N GLY A 335 -8.47 16.86 7.59
CA GLY A 335 -8.33 18.28 7.23
C GLY A 335 -8.18 19.22 8.42
N GLU A 336 -8.90 20.35 8.38
CA GLU A 336 -8.70 21.47 9.32
C GLU A 336 -9.39 21.31 10.69
N VAL A 337 -9.10 20.19 11.34
CA VAL A 337 -9.54 19.84 12.70
C VAL A 337 -8.33 19.71 13.63
N ASN A 338 -8.50 19.95 14.93
CA ASN A 338 -7.39 19.92 15.89
C ASN A 338 -6.83 18.51 16.12
N ARG A 339 -7.64 17.47 15.94
CA ARG A 339 -7.24 16.05 15.98
C ARG A 339 -7.83 15.29 14.80
N PRO A 340 -7.15 15.19 13.65
CA PRO A 340 -7.54 14.28 12.58
C PRO A 340 -7.46 12.82 13.08
N GLY A 341 -8.41 11.97 12.70
CA GLY A 341 -8.42 10.58 13.17
C GLY A 341 -9.66 9.78 12.79
N ILE A 342 -9.70 8.54 13.27
CA ILE A 342 -10.84 7.62 13.14
C ILE A 342 -11.51 7.50 14.52
N TYR A 343 -12.80 7.80 14.57
CA TYR A 343 -13.58 7.96 15.80
C TYR A 343 -14.71 6.94 15.93
N GLU A 344 -15.03 6.57 17.17
CA GLU A 344 -16.24 5.83 17.53
C GLU A 344 -17.32 6.81 18.00
N LEU A 345 -18.46 6.84 17.31
CA LEU A 345 -19.65 7.58 17.73
C LEU A 345 -20.73 6.63 18.27
N LYS A 346 -21.61 7.18 19.09
CA LYS A 346 -22.88 6.54 19.48
C LYS A 346 -23.94 6.76 18.39
N GLU A 347 -25.03 6.00 18.48
CA GLU A 347 -26.17 6.14 17.55
C GLU A 347 -26.78 7.55 17.59
N ASP A 348 -26.79 8.20 18.75
CA ASP A 348 -27.35 9.53 19.02
C ASP A 348 -26.37 10.70 18.81
N GLU A 349 -25.10 10.44 18.47
CA GLU A 349 -24.08 11.46 18.23
C GLU A 349 -23.98 11.86 16.73
N ASP A 350 -23.82 13.15 16.48
CA ASP A 350 -23.80 13.79 15.15
C ASP A 350 -22.45 14.48 14.80
N LEU A 351 -22.41 15.26 13.71
CA LEU A 351 -21.20 15.93 13.25
C LEU A 351 -20.70 17.03 14.20
N SER A 352 -21.58 17.68 14.97
CA SER A 352 -21.15 18.63 16.00
C SER A 352 -20.41 17.91 17.12
N ASP A 353 -20.95 16.79 17.61
CA ASP A 353 -20.32 15.96 18.65
C ASP A 353 -18.96 15.42 18.19
N LEU A 354 -18.87 14.95 16.94
CA LEU A 354 -17.63 14.48 16.35
C LEU A 354 -16.56 15.58 16.28
N ILE A 355 -16.94 16.80 15.91
CA ILE A 355 -16.03 17.96 15.89
C ILE A 355 -15.55 18.30 17.31
N GLU A 356 -16.42 18.23 18.33
CA GLU A 356 -16.04 18.43 19.74
C GLU A 356 -15.04 17.35 20.22
N ILE A 357 -15.32 16.07 19.95
CA ILE A 357 -14.44 14.93 20.27
C ILE A 357 -13.05 15.11 19.60
N ALA A 358 -13.03 15.57 18.35
CA ALA A 358 -11.81 15.93 17.62
C ALA A 358 -11.10 17.20 18.14
N GLY A 359 -11.61 17.83 19.20
CA GLY A 359 -11.01 19.00 19.83
C GLY A 359 -11.32 20.32 19.11
N GLY A 360 -12.37 20.34 18.28
CA GLY A 360 -12.79 21.51 17.50
C GLY A 360 -12.05 21.68 16.16
N LEU A 361 -12.51 22.67 15.41
CA LEU A 361 -11.88 23.10 14.15
C LEU A 361 -10.62 23.93 14.41
N LYS A 362 -9.71 23.96 13.45
CA LYS A 362 -8.59 24.93 13.42
C LYS A 362 -9.11 26.32 13.01
N ILE A 363 -8.38 27.37 13.36
CA ILE A 363 -8.68 28.76 12.91
C ILE A 363 -8.63 28.95 11.38
N THR A 364 -7.98 28.03 10.69
CA THR A 364 -7.82 27.95 9.24
C THR A 364 -8.94 27.16 8.55
N ALA A 365 -9.91 26.60 9.29
CA ALA A 365 -11.02 25.84 8.71
C ALA A 365 -12.00 26.74 7.94
N TYR A 366 -12.42 26.29 6.76
CA TYR A 366 -13.45 26.95 5.97
C TYR A 366 -14.85 26.51 6.43
N LEU A 367 -15.56 27.42 7.12
CA LEU A 367 -16.80 27.06 7.79
C LEU A 367 -18.00 26.86 6.85
N ASP A 368 -17.99 27.41 5.64
CA ASP A 368 -19.14 27.28 4.74
C ASP A 368 -19.25 25.88 4.11
N ARG A 369 -18.19 25.07 4.18
CA ARG A 369 -18.12 23.74 3.56
C ARG A 369 -17.19 22.77 4.29
N ALA A 370 -17.76 21.64 4.71
CA ALA A 370 -17.08 20.34 4.76
C ALA A 370 -17.73 19.38 3.76
N GLN A 371 -17.14 18.20 3.57
CA GLN A 371 -17.63 17.19 2.65
C GLN A 371 -17.64 15.80 3.29
N ILE A 372 -18.71 15.04 3.06
CA ILE A 372 -18.92 13.68 3.56
C ILE A 372 -18.93 12.71 2.36
N ASP A 373 -17.92 11.86 2.23
CA ASP A 373 -17.91 10.66 1.35
C ASP A 373 -18.53 9.49 2.12
N ARG A 374 -19.74 9.12 1.71
CA ARG A 374 -20.61 8.13 2.35
C ARG A 374 -20.74 6.89 1.48
N ILE A 375 -20.52 5.73 2.08
CA ILE A 375 -20.90 4.45 1.49
C ILE A 375 -22.37 4.19 1.85
N VAL A 376 -23.22 4.00 0.85
CA VAL A 376 -24.67 3.80 1.09
C VAL A 376 -24.90 2.45 1.78
N PRO A 377 -25.70 2.38 2.87
CA PRO A 377 -26.08 1.12 3.52
C PRO A 377 -26.69 0.12 2.54
N PHE A 378 -26.44 -1.18 2.72
CA PHE A 378 -26.87 -2.22 1.77
C PHE A 378 -28.38 -2.18 1.51
N GLU A 379 -29.16 -1.88 2.54
CA GLU A 379 -30.62 -1.80 2.55
C GLU A 379 -31.17 -0.62 1.73
N GLN A 380 -30.35 0.42 1.51
CA GLN A 380 -30.75 1.67 0.84
C GLN A 380 -30.29 1.74 -0.63
N ARG A 381 -29.36 0.87 -1.05
CA ARG A 381 -28.76 0.90 -2.40
C ARG A 381 -29.77 0.65 -3.52
N ASP A 382 -30.68 -0.30 -3.32
CA ASP A 382 -31.71 -0.63 -4.32
C ASP A 382 -32.71 0.54 -4.52
N GLU A 383 -32.97 1.32 -3.47
CA GLU A 383 -33.86 2.50 -3.53
C GLU A 383 -33.14 3.73 -4.10
N MET A 384 -31.87 3.96 -3.73
CA MET A 384 -31.09 5.12 -4.17
C MET A 384 -30.41 4.93 -5.53
N GLY A 385 -30.23 3.68 -5.99
CA GLY A 385 -29.57 3.35 -7.26
C GLY A 385 -28.07 3.66 -7.30
N MET A 386 -27.42 3.83 -6.15
CA MET A 386 -26.00 4.21 -6.03
C MET A 386 -25.33 3.58 -4.81
N ASP A 387 -24.05 3.19 -4.94
CA ASP A 387 -23.24 2.61 -3.86
C ASP A 387 -22.56 3.65 -2.96
N ARG A 388 -22.42 4.89 -3.45
CA ARG A 388 -21.73 6.00 -2.77
C ARG A 388 -22.48 7.32 -2.98
N LEU A 389 -22.41 8.17 -1.97
CA LEU A 389 -22.96 9.52 -1.95
C LEU A 389 -21.87 10.49 -1.46
N LEU A 390 -21.76 11.64 -2.13
CA LEU A 390 -20.89 12.74 -1.70
C LEU A 390 -21.79 13.92 -1.32
N THR A 391 -21.69 14.38 -0.08
CA THR A 391 -22.54 15.45 0.46
C THR A 391 -21.68 16.60 0.96
N ASP A 392 -21.88 17.80 0.41
CA ASP A 392 -21.32 19.03 0.96
C ASP A 392 -22.21 19.55 2.10
N VAL A 393 -21.60 20.01 3.20
CA VAL A 393 -22.30 20.42 4.42
C VAL A 393 -21.75 21.74 4.95
N ASN A 394 -22.60 22.62 5.48
CA ASN A 394 -22.18 23.91 6.01
C ASN A 394 -21.85 23.80 7.52
N LEU A 395 -20.58 23.95 7.89
CA LEU A 395 -20.14 23.83 9.29
C LEU A 395 -20.66 24.98 10.17
N SER A 396 -20.85 26.19 9.62
CA SER A 396 -21.44 27.30 10.38
C SER A 396 -22.83 26.95 10.92
N ASN A 397 -23.70 26.35 10.09
CA ASN A 397 -25.05 25.92 10.48
C ASN A 397 -25.04 24.77 11.51
N ILE A 398 -24.07 23.85 11.38
CA ILE A 398 -23.92 22.71 12.29
C ILE A 398 -23.46 23.20 13.67
N LEU A 399 -22.46 24.07 13.70
CA LEU A 399 -21.93 24.67 14.94
C LEU A 399 -22.94 25.61 15.61
N SER A 400 -23.84 26.25 14.87
CA SER A 400 -24.96 27.02 15.45
C SER A 400 -26.15 26.14 15.88
N SER A 401 -26.10 24.83 15.64
CA SER A 401 -27.20 23.87 15.86
C SER A 401 -28.48 24.18 15.06
N GLU A 402 -28.38 24.95 13.97
CA GLU A 402 -29.49 25.18 13.04
C GLU A 402 -29.74 23.97 12.14
N GLU A 403 -28.70 23.16 11.89
CA GLU A 403 -28.74 21.98 11.05
C GLU A 403 -28.15 20.77 11.79
N LYS A 404 -28.86 19.63 11.76
CA LYS A 404 -28.37 18.35 12.30
C LYS A 404 -28.20 17.35 11.16
N ILE A 405 -26.99 16.81 11.04
CA ILE A 405 -26.61 15.85 10.01
C ILE A 405 -26.25 14.53 10.68
N ASP A 406 -27.10 13.53 10.48
CA ASP A 406 -26.78 12.17 10.93
C ASP A 406 -25.64 11.61 10.06
N ILE A 407 -24.60 11.15 10.75
CA ILE A 407 -23.43 10.49 10.16
C ILE A 407 -23.72 8.98 10.08
N LEU A 408 -23.22 8.29 9.07
CA LEU A 408 -23.33 6.83 8.99
C LEU A 408 -21.98 6.14 9.24
N ASN A 409 -22.05 4.86 9.62
CA ASN A 409 -20.85 4.03 9.79
C ASN A 409 -20.07 3.92 8.47
N GLY A 410 -18.78 4.26 8.49
CA GLY A 410 -17.91 4.27 7.32
C GLY A 410 -17.83 5.60 6.58
N ASP A 411 -18.56 6.63 7.02
CA ASP A 411 -18.44 7.99 6.48
C ASP A 411 -17.01 8.53 6.64
N LYS A 412 -16.57 9.30 5.65
CA LYS A 412 -15.31 10.06 5.66
C LYS A 412 -15.60 11.53 5.50
N ILE A 413 -15.08 12.34 6.41
CA ILE A 413 -15.44 13.75 6.54
C ILE A 413 -14.18 14.60 6.37
N GLN A 414 -14.16 15.38 5.30
CA GLN A 414 -13.09 16.32 4.96
C GLN A 414 -13.51 17.74 5.35
N VAL A 415 -12.75 18.36 6.25
CA VAL A 415 -12.85 19.79 6.55
C VAL A 415 -11.83 20.55 5.69
N PHE A 416 -12.27 21.51 4.90
CA PHE A 416 -11.39 22.29 4.02
C PHE A 416 -10.71 23.46 4.76
N SER A 417 -9.60 23.96 4.23
CA SER A 417 -8.98 25.20 4.69
C SER A 417 -9.54 26.42 3.97
N VAL A 418 -9.47 27.58 4.61
CA VAL A 418 -9.65 28.87 3.94
C VAL A 418 -8.57 29.05 2.87
N LEU A 419 -8.93 29.71 1.76
CA LEU A 419 -7.99 30.01 0.68
C LEU A 419 -6.94 31.03 1.16
N GLU A 420 -5.68 30.87 0.77
CA GLU A 420 -4.58 31.81 1.10
C GLU A 420 -4.65 33.16 0.35
N MET A 421 -5.84 33.56 -0.10
CA MET A 421 -6.07 34.86 -0.75
C MET A 421 -6.08 35.99 0.27
N ARG A 422 -4.97 36.73 0.34
CA ARG A 422 -4.85 37.96 1.12
C ARG A 422 -5.67 39.06 0.45
N GLN A 423 -6.81 39.41 1.04
CA GLN A 423 -7.55 40.62 0.72
C GLN A 423 -6.95 41.82 1.48
N ASN A 424 -7.30 43.04 1.07
CA ASN A 424 -6.75 44.31 1.57
C ASN A 424 -5.26 44.58 1.27
N VAL A 425 -4.72 43.97 0.20
CA VAL A 425 -3.34 44.22 -0.23
C VAL A 425 -3.25 44.68 -1.68
N VAL A 426 -2.13 45.33 -2.01
CA VAL A 426 -1.72 45.70 -3.38
C VAL A 426 -0.33 45.12 -3.64
N ASN A 427 -0.01 44.84 -4.91
CA ASN A 427 1.27 44.26 -5.30
C ASN A 427 2.03 45.25 -6.20
N LEU A 428 3.27 45.60 -5.84
CA LEU A 428 4.08 46.61 -6.51
C LEU A 428 5.36 45.98 -7.08
N ASN A 429 5.57 46.09 -8.39
CA ASN A 429 6.71 45.50 -9.09
C ASN A 429 7.37 46.46 -10.07
N GLY A 430 8.61 46.15 -10.46
CA GLY A 430 9.38 46.88 -11.46
C GLY A 430 10.45 47.80 -10.87
N ALA A 431 10.65 48.98 -11.45
CA ALA A 431 11.72 49.93 -11.11
C ALA A 431 11.46 50.71 -9.79
N ILE A 432 11.33 49.98 -8.70
CA ILE A 432 11.04 50.46 -7.34
C ILE A 432 12.10 49.94 -6.35
N THR A 433 12.44 50.71 -5.31
CA THR A 433 13.47 50.33 -4.32
C THR A 433 13.11 49.06 -3.55
N ARG A 434 11.83 48.85 -3.24
CA ARG A 434 11.31 47.63 -2.61
C ARG A 434 10.07 47.10 -3.33
N PRO A 435 10.19 46.14 -4.26
CA PRO A 435 9.04 45.46 -4.81
C PRO A 435 8.43 44.51 -3.77
N GLY A 436 7.12 44.27 -3.85
CA GLY A 436 6.42 43.34 -2.94
C GLY A 436 4.95 43.66 -2.70
N VAL A 437 4.40 43.03 -1.65
CA VAL A 437 2.99 43.13 -1.25
C VAL A 437 2.84 44.13 -0.11
N TYR A 438 1.94 45.10 -0.26
CA TYR A 438 1.70 46.20 0.67
C TYR A 438 0.26 46.22 1.17
N ASP A 439 0.07 46.54 2.45
CA ASP A 439 -1.26 46.76 3.04
C ASP A 439 -1.89 48.08 2.52
N LEU A 440 -3.17 47.96 2.15
CA LEU A 440 -4.02 49.03 1.63
C LEU A 440 -4.52 49.97 2.75
N GLY A 441 -4.72 49.47 3.97
CA GLY A 441 -5.34 50.22 5.08
C GLY A 441 -6.73 50.78 4.71
N ASP A 442 -7.13 51.89 5.33
CA ASP A 442 -8.41 52.56 5.05
C ASP A 442 -8.43 53.25 3.67
N SER A 443 -7.27 53.72 3.19
CA SER A 443 -7.07 54.29 1.86
C SER A 443 -5.58 54.41 1.56
N LEU A 444 -5.18 53.98 0.35
CA LEU A 444 -3.82 54.15 -0.17
C LEU A 444 -3.89 54.69 -1.59
N ASN A 445 -3.15 55.75 -1.89
CA ASN A 445 -2.94 56.24 -3.25
C ASN A 445 -1.58 55.80 -3.83
N LEU A 446 -1.42 55.96 -5.14
CA LEU A 446 -0.23 55.50 -5.86
C LEU A 446 1.07 56.12 -5.32
N LYS A 447 1.08 57.43 -5.03
CA LYS A 447 2.23 58.12 -4.43
C LYS A 447 2.62 57.53 -3.08
N GLN A 448 1.64 57.37 -2.18
CA GLN A 448 1.87 56.80 -0.84
C GLN A 448 2.38 55.36 -0.90
N LEU A 449 1.94 54.57 -1.88
CA LEU A 449 2.48 53.23 -2.12
C LEU A 449 3.97 53.29 -2.52
N ILE A 450 4.35 54.20 -3.41
CA ILE A 450 5.75 54.40 -3.84
C ILE A 450 6.61 54.89 -2.67
N GLU A 451 6.09 55.80 -1.84
CA GLU A 451 6.76 56.26 -0.61
C GLU A 451 6.93 55.12 0.42
N LYS A 452 5.91 54.28 0.63
CA LYS A 452 6.01 53.05 1.46
C LYS A 452 7.06 52.05 0.94
N ALA A 453 7.43 52.13 -0.34
CA ALA A 453 8.39 51.24 -1.00
C ALA A 453 9.82 51.81 -1.08
N ASP A 454 10.14 52.84 -0.29
CA ASP A 454 11.41 53.59 -0.31
C ASP A 454 11.72 54.24 -1.69
N GLY A 455 10.68 54.61 -2.45
CA GLY A 455 10.80 55.37 -3.69
C GLY A 455 11.17 54.55 -4.94
N LEU A 456 11.38 55.27 -6.05
CA LEU A 456 11.71 54.70 -7.37
C LEU A 456 13.22 54.40 -7.49
N LEU A 457 13.57 53.44 -8.36
CA LEU A 457 14.94 53.30 -8.85
C LEU A 457 15.29 54.43 -9.83
N GLY A 458 16.59 54.75 -9.93
CA GLY A 458 17.09 55.89 -10.71
C GLY A 458 16.88 55.81 -12.22
N ASP A 459 16.46 54.65 -12.73
CA ASP A 459 16.12 54.37 -14.12
C ASP A 459 14.62 54.14 -14.36
N ALA A 460 13.74 54.45 -13.40
CA ALA A 460 12.29 54.33 -13.57
C ALA A 460 11.73 55.27 -14.66
N TYR A 461 10.86 54.76 -15.53
CA TYR A 461 10.24 55.52 -16.61
C TYR A 461 9.06 56.34 -16.11
N LEU A 462 9.31 57.64 -15.86
CA LEU A 462 8.35 58.54 -15.19
C LEU A 462 7.09 58.86 -16.02
N GLU A 463 7.12 58.67 -17.34
CA GLU A 463 5.95 59.03 -18.17
C GLU A 463 4.79 58.02 -18.06
N ARG A 464 5.03 56.80 -17.56
CA ARG A 464 4.01 55.74 -17.47
C ARG A 464 4.16 54.79 -16.28
N VAL A 465 3.03 54.50 -15.65
CA VAL A 465 2.83 53.42 -14.67
C VAL A 465 1.51 52.72 -14.98
N ASP A 466 1.53 51.40 -14.93
CA ASP A 466 0.36 50.56 -15.25
C ASP A 466 -0.19 49.93 -13.98
N ILE A 467 -1.51 50.02 -13.79
CA ILE A 467 -2.24 49.36 -12.69
C ILE A 467 -3.19 48.36 -13.31
N VAL A 468 -2.93 47.08 -13.08
CA VAL A 468 -3.84 45.98 -13.41
C VAL A 468 -4.81 45.82 -12.25
N ARG A 469 -6.06 46.20 -12.48
CA ARG A 469 -7.14 46.19 -11.49
C ARG A 469 -8.10 45.04 -11.75
N THR A 470 -8.14 44.10 -10.81
CA THR A 470 -9.14 43.03 -10.76
C THR A 470 -10.50 43.61 -10.35
N LYS A 471 -11.55 43.31 -11.13
CA LYS A 471 -12.93 43.68 -10.82
C LYS A 471 -13.62 42.61 -9.97
N GLY A 472 -14.83 42.90 -9.50
CA GLY A 472 -15.63 41.96 -8.71
C GLY A 472 -16.10 40.70 -9.46
N ASP A 473 -15.96 40.65 -10.78
CA ASP A 473 -16.16 39.48 -11.64
C ASP A 473 -14.83 38.75 -11.97
N PHE A 474 -13.76 39.08 -11.24
CA PHE A 474 -12.37 38.66 -11.47
C PHE A 474 -11.77 39.04 -12.84
N THR A 475 -12.49 39.79 -13.69
CA THR A 475 -11.90 40.31 -14.93
C THR A 475 -10.90 41.42 -14.63
N GLU A 476 -9.80 41.42 -15.37
CA GLU A 476 -8.77 42.44 -15.22
C GLU A 476 -9.05 43.67 -16.09
N SER A 477 -8.63 44.84 -15.61
CA SER A 477 -8.66 46.09 -16.35
C SER A 477 -7.36 46.84 -16.18
N LEU A 478 -6.76 47.24 -17.30
CA LEU A 478 -5.52 47.98 -17.32
C LEU A 478 -5.79 49.49 -17.24
N ILE A 479 -5.42 50.10 -16.12
CA ILE A 479 -5.41 51.55 -15.93
C ILE A 479 -4.00 52.04 -16.23
N ARG A 480 -3.86 52.98 -17.17
CA ARG A 480 -2.57 53.55 -17.58
C ARG A 480 -2.49 54.98 -17.07
N LEU A 481 -1.50 55.27 -16.23
CA LEU A 481 -1.31 56.56 -15.59
C LEU A 481 0.11 57.09 -15.89
N ASN A 482 0.37 58.33 -15.54
CA ASN A 482 1.66 58.99 -15.69
C ASN A 482 2.28 59.10 -14.29
N LEU A 483 3.46 58.54 -14.10
CA LEU A 483 4.08 58.34 -12.79
C LEU A 483 4.58 59.66 -12.20
N GLU A 484 5.17 60.53 -13.03
CA GLU A 484 5.59 61.88 -12.66
C GLU A 484 4.45 62.68 -12.04
N LYS A 485 3.33 62.81 -12.76
CA LYS A 485 2.12 63.52 -12.29
C LYS A 485 1.50 62.89 -11.06
N ALA A 486 1.59 61.57 -10.89
CA ALA A 486 1.12 60.90 -9.69
C ALA A 486 1.95 61.30 -8.45
N LEU A 487 3.27 61.45 -8.60
CA LEU A 487 4.17 61.94 -7.54
C LEU A 487 3.97 63.43 -7.23
N GLU A 488 3.58 64.23 -8.23
CA GLU A 488 3.14 65.62 -8.11
C GLU A 488 1.72 65.79 -7.51
N GLU A 489 1.07 64.70 -7.07
CA GLU A 489 -0.28 64.67 -6.48
C GLU A 489 -1.43 65.10 -7.42
N ASP A 490 -1.24 65.00 -8.75
CA ASP A 490 -2.33 65.20 -9.70
C ASP A 490 -3.47 64.19 -9.44
N SER A 491 -4.69 64.68 -9.27
CA SER A 491 -5.84 63.87 -8.82
C SER A 491 -6.36 62.87 -9.85
N TYR A 492 -5.96 62.98 -11.12
CA TYR A 492 -6.29 62.00 -12.16
C TYR A 492 -5.25 60.88 -12.22
N HIS A 493 -3.98 61.18 -11.94
CA HIS A 493 -2.88 60.21 -12.03
C HIS A 493 -2.52 59.57 -10.67
N ASN A 494 -2.73 60.24 -9.54
CA ASN A 494 -2.55 59.71 -8.20
C ASN A 494 -3.84 59.05 -7.66
N ILE A 495 -4.32 58.01 -8.35
CA ILE A 495 -5.60 57.38 -7.99
C ILE A 495 -5.54 56.63 -6.66
N GLN A 496 -6.70 56.47 -6.02
CA GLN A 496 -6.87 55.48 -4.96
C GLN A 496 -6.75 54.05 -5.51
N LEU A 497 -5.99 53.23 -4.79
CA LEU A 497 -5.80 51.83 -5.07
C LEU A 497 -6.94 51.00 -4.45
N LYS A 498 -7.11 49.77 -4.93
CA LYS A 498 -8.08 48.79 -4.44
C LYS A 498 -7.35 47.48 -4.12
N SER A 499 -7.97 46.67 -3.25
CA SER A 499 -7.50 45.32 -2.97
C SER A 499 -7.29 44.54 -4.27
N LEU A 500 -6.18 43.81 -4.36
CA LEU A 500 -5.71 43.03 -5.51
C LEU A 500 -5.21 43.84 -6.72
N ASP A 501 -5.11 45.18 -6.65
CA ASP A 501 -4.42 45.95 -7.68
C ASP A 501 -2.95 45.51 -7.79
N ARG A 502 -2.47 45.28 -9.02
CA ARG A 502 -1.05 45.05 -9.34
C ARG A 502 -0.48 46.26 -10.07
N ILE A 503 0.51 46.91 -9.50
CA ILE A 503 1.16 48.12 -10.00
C ILE A 503 2.50 47.72 -10.63
N ILE A 504 2.74 48.16 -11.86
CA ILE A 504 3.94 47.88 -12.66
C ILE A 504 4.59 49.22 -13.01
N VAL A 505 5.81 49.43 -12.48
CA VAL A 505 6.68 50.57 -12.77
C VAL A 505 7.76 50.11 -13.76
N TYR A 506 7.76 50.61 -14.98
CA TYR A 506 8.75 50.20 -16.00
C TYR A 506 10.12 50.86 -15.77
N SER A 507 11.23 50.18 -16.10
CA SER A 507 12.53 50.86 -16.29
C SER A 507 12.63 51.47 -17.69
N ILE A 508 13.31 52.61 -17.80
CA ILE A 508 13.80 53.19 -19.06
C ILE A 508 14.64 52.16 -19.83
N SER A 509 15.41 51.33 -19.12
CA SER A 509 16.23 50.26 -19.69
C SER A 509 15.38 49.12 -20.30
N ASP A 510 14.21 48.84 -19.72
CA ASP A 510 13.29 47.82 -20.27
C ASP A 510 12.56 48.32 -21.54
N MET A 511 12.43 49.64 -21.68
CA MET A 511 11.67 50.29 -22.75
C MET A 511 12.53 50.76 -23.93
N ILE A 512 13.83 50.98 -23.72
CA ILE A 512 14.79 51.25 -24.78
C ILE A 512 15.45 49.93 -25.18
N SER A 513 15.08 49.41 -26.36
CA SER A 513 15.81 48.32 -27.03
C SER A 513 17.30 48.63 -27.00
N GLU A 514 18.12 47.74 -26.40
CA GLU A 514 19.56 47.94 -26.31
C GLU A 514 20.11 48.23 -27.71
N GLU A 515 20.70 49.42 -27.91
CA GLU A 515 21.35 49.69 -29.18
C GLU A 515 22.56 48.75 -29.32
N GLN A 516 22.58 47.97 -30.39
CA GLN A 516 23.59 46.94 -30.62
C GLN A 516 24.16 47.03 -32.04
N VAL A 517 25.40 46.59 -32.19
CA VAL A 517 26.10 46.46 -33.47
C VAL A 517 26.71 45.08 -33.58
N TYR A 518 26.75 44.53 -34.79
CA TYR A 518 27.18 43.16 -35.02
C TYR A 518 28.45 43.13 -35.86
N ILE A 519 29.39 42.24 -35.54
CA ILE A 519 30.60 42.02 -36.33
C ILE A 519 30.85 40.53 -36.60
N SER A 520 31.24 40.19 -37.84
CA SER A 520 31.47 38.81 -38.27
C SER A 520 32.57 38.67 -39.32
N GLY A 521 32.93 37.41 -39.57
CA GLY A 521 34.00 37.01 -40.49
C GLY A 521 35.32 36.83 -39.75
N HIS A 522 36.43 37.26 -40.35
CA HIS A 522 37.79 37.03 -39.84
C HIS A 522 38.14 37.98 -38.67
N VAL A 523 37.48 37.78 -37.53
CA VAL A 523 37.71 38.47 -36.24
C VAL A 523 37.80 37.42 -35.12
N LYS A 524 38.40 37.75 -33.97
CA LYS A 524 38.58 36.75 -32.90
C LYS A 524 37.28 36.45 -32.14
N SER A 525 36.46 37.48 -31.91
CA SER A 525 35.18 37.41 -31.19
C SER A 525 34.08 38.01 -32.07
N PRO A 526 33.47 37.23 -32.99
CA PRO A 526 32.28 37.66 -33.72
C PRO A 526 31.05 37.66 -32.81
N GLY A 527 30.07 38.52 -33.10
CA GLY A 527 28.83 38.60 -32.32
C GLY A 527 28.26 40.01 -32.21
N TYR A 528 27.26 40.14 -31.34
CA TYR A 528 26.64 41.41 -30.97
C TYR A 528 27.47 42.12 -29.89
N TYR A 529 27.59 43.43 -30.02
CA TYR A 529 28.23 44.32 -29.08
C TYR A 529 27.28 45.46 -28.76
N ARG A 530 27.09 45.78 -27.48
CA ARG A 530 26.35 46.96 -27.04
C ARG A 530 26.99 48.22 -27.62
N LEU A 531 26.21 48.98 -28.37
CA LEU A 531 26.60 50.26 -28.92
C LEU A 531 26.77 51.25 -27.76
N GLN A 532 27.89 51.94 -27.75
CA GLN A 532 28.18 53.01 -26.79
C GLN A 532 28.14 54.35 -27.50
N GLU A 533 27.82 55.41 -26.77
CA GLU A 533 27.83 56.76 -27.32
C GLU A 533 29.20 57.07 -27.95
N ASN A 534 29.20 57.63 -29.16
CA ASN A 534 30.39 57.96 -29.95
C ASN A 534 31.27 56.76 -30.38
N MET A 535 30.80 55.51 -30.27
CA MET A 535 31.55 54.31 -30.68
C MET A 535 31.81 54.28 -32.20
N THR A 536 33.07 54.09 -32.58
CA THR A 536 33.52 54.08 -33.98
C THR A 536 33.67 52.68 -34.57
N LEU A 537 33.77 52.62 -35.90
CA LEU A 537 34.11 51.41 -36.64
C LEU A 537 35.45 50.80 -36.19
N PHE A 538 36.45 51.63 -35.87
CA PHE A 538 37.70 51.15 -35.28
C PHE A 538 37.47 50.50 -33.91
N ASP A 539 36.65 51.08 -33.04
CA ASP A 539 36.42 50.56 -31.69
C ASP A 539 35.73 49.19 -31.70
N LEU A 540 34.78 48.96 -32.63
CA LEU A 540 34.16 47.65 -32.81
C LEU A 540 35.17 46.59 -33.28
N ILE A 541 35.97 46.92 -34.31
CA ILE A 541 37.01 46.02 -34.82
C ILE A 541 38.06 45.73 -33.73
N PHE A 542 38.45 46.74 -32.96
CA PHE A 542 39.38 46.59 -31.84
C PHE A 542 38.81 45.69 -30.73
N LYS A 543 37.56 45.90 -30.30
CA LYS A 543 36.86 45.06 -29.32
C LYS A 543 36.69 43.62 -29.80
N SER A 544 36.49 43.39 -31.10
CA SER A 544 36.37 42.04 -31.69
C SER A 544 37.70 41.26 -31.73
N GLY A 545 38.83 41.94 -31.59
CA GLY A 545 40.16 41.33 -31.42
C GLY A 545 40.71 40.59 -32.65
N GLY A 546 41.94 40.09 -32.49
CA GLY A 546 42.68 39.34 -33.52
C GLY A 546 43.77 40.15 -34.21
N PHE A 547 43.48 41.37 -34.65
CA PHE A 547 44.39 42.17 -35.52
C PHE A 547 45.67 42.72 -34.86
N LEU A 548 45.91 42.43 -33.58
CA LEU A 548 47.20 42.67 -32.91
C LEU A 548 48.22 41.54 -33.19
N ASP A 549 47.76 40.35 -33.58
CA ASP A 549 48.61 39.25 -34.03
C ASP A 549 48.95 39.45 -35.53
N PRO A 550 50.24 39.56 -35.91
CA PRO A 550 50.65 39.66 -37.30
C PRO A 550 50.21 38.48 -38.18
N VAL A 551 50.15 37.26 -37.62
CA VAL A 551 49.74 36.06 -38.35
C VAL A 551 48.24 36.15 -38.68
N PHE A 552 47.42 36.46 -37.68
CA PHE A 552 45.98 36.66 -37.86
C PHE A 552 45.67 37.84 -38.79
N LYS A 553 46.37 38.98 -38.67
CA LYS A 553 46.22 40.15 -39.56
C LYS A 553 46.56 39.82 -41.02
N ASN A 554 47.58 39.01 -41.27
CA ASN A 554 47.99 38.61 -42.62
C ASN A 554 47.01 37.63 -43.32
N GLN A 555 46.09 37.00 -42.57
CA GLN A 555 45.05 36.13 -43.10
C GLN A 555 43.74 36.87 -43.43
N ALA A 556 43.62 38.15 -43.05
CA ALA A 556 42.49 39.00 -43.39
C ALA A 556 42.65 39.67 -44.76
N TYR A 557 41.56 39.83 -45.51
CA TYR A 557 41.58 40.57 -46.78
C TYR A 557 41.61 42.09 -46.54
N LEU A 558 42.79 42.62 -46.24
CA LEU A 558 42.98 44.01 -45.81
C LEU A 558 42.47 45.06 -46.83
N LYS A 559 42.36 44.70 -48.11
CA LYS A 559 41.97 45.63 -49.19
C LYS A 559 40.50 46.06 -49.12
N ARG A 560 39.59 45.25 -48.55
CA ARG A 560 38.14 45.55 -48.44
C ARG A 560 37.47 44.80 -47.28
N ALA A 561 36.69 45.53 -46.50
CA ALA A 561 35.66 45.05 -45.60
C ALA A 561 34.38 45.88 -45.82
N GLU A 562 33.27 45.48 -45.20
CA GLU A 562 31.96 46.09 -45.46
C GLU A 562 31.20 46.40 -44.17
N LEU A 563 30.64 47.61 -44.10
CA LEU A 563 29.63 47.97 -43.11
C LEU A 563 28.28 48.05 -43.83
N ILE A 564 27.31 47.27 -43.37
CA ILE A 564 25.94 47.26 -43.87
C ILE A 564 25.10 48.08 -42.89
N ARG A 565 24.63 49.24 -43.35
CA ARG A 565 23.80 50.16 -42.57
C ARG A 565 22.37 50.14 -43.06
N GLN A 566 21.43 49.93 -42.16
CA GLN A 566 20.00 50.05 -42.45
C GLN A 566 19.60 51.53 -42.53
N ASN A 567 18.75 51.89 -43.49
CA ASN A 567 18.22 53.26 -43.60
C ASN A 567 17.08 53.48 -42.59
N THR A 568 16.73 54.75 -42.33
CA THR A 568 15.78 55.18 -41.25
C THR A 568 14.42 54.49 -41.25
N ASN A 569 14.01 53.89 -42.36
CA ASN A 569 12.70 53.26 -42.53
C ASN A 569 12.74 51.72 -42.41
N GLY A 570 13.85 51.13 -41.97
CA GLY A 570 14.00 49.68 -41.75
C GLY A 570 14.11 48.81 -43.02
N VAL A 571 13.66 49.27 -44.19
CA VAL A 571 13.55 48.41 -45.39
C VAL A 571 14.83 48.37 -46.24
N ALA A 572 15.52 49.50 -46.44
CA ALA A 572 16.67 49.58 -47.34
C ALA A 572 18.01 49.38 -46.60
N LYS A 573 18.80 48.39 -47.02
CA LYS A 573 20.18 48.17 -46.54
C LYS A 573 21.17 48.82 -47.51
N ARG A 574 22.12 49.64 -47.00
CA ARG A 574 23.22 50.24 -47.77
C ARG A 574 24.54 49.61 -47.36
N ILE A 575 25.23 48.99 -48.32
CA ILE A 575 26.61 48.51 -48.15
C ILE A 575 27.57 49.70 -48.29
N ILE A 576 28.45 49.86 -47.32
CA ILE A 576 29.49 50.89 -47.26
C ILE A 576 30.83 50.14 -47.20
N PRO A 577 31.50 49.94 -48.35
CA PRO A 577 32.80 49.28 -48.38
C PRO A 577 33.88 50.21 -47.84
N PHE A 578 34.81 49.67 -47.05
CA PHE A 578 35.96 50.39 -46.49
C PHE A 578 37.24 49.54 -46.61
N ASN A 579 38.40 50.19 -46.58
CA ASN A 579 39.68 49.47 -46.56
C ASN A 579 40.05 49.10 -45.12
N LEU A 580 40.03 47.80 -44.80
CA LEU A 580 40.33 47.31 -43.45
C LEU A 580 41.76 47.66 -43.01
N GLY A 581 42.74 47.57 -43.91
CA GLY A 581 44.13 47.93 -43.62
C GLY A 581 44.28 49.38 -43.16
N LEU A 582 43.62 50.33 -43.84
CA LEU A 582 43.62 51.74 -43.45
C LEU A 582 42.96 51.94 -42.08
N VAL A 583 41.77 51.36 -41.87
CA VAL A 583 41.02 51.48 -40.60
C VAL A 583 41.86 50.97 -39.43
N LEU A 584 42.52 49.81 -39.56
CA LEU A 584 43.43 49.25 -38.54
C LEU A 584 44.64 50.16 -38.25
N ASP A 585 45.16 50.84 -39.27
CA ASP A 585 46.22 51.85 -39.15
C ASP A 585 45.70 53.23 -38.69
N LYS A 586 44.43 53.29 -38.23
CA LYS A 586 43.66 54.48 -37.79
C LYS A 586 43.49 55.57 -38.85
N LYS A 587 43.70 55.27 -40.12
CA LYS A 587 43.51 56.18 -41.27
C LYS A 587 42.22 55.84 -42.00
N ASP A 588 41.58 56.83 -42.62
CA ASP A 588 40.39 56.70 -43.49
C ASP A 588 39.23 55.83 -42.94
N SER A 589 38.07 56.44 -42.69
CA SER A 589 36.87 55.76 -42.17
C SER A 589 37.02 55.11 -40.78
N SER A 590 38.20 55.16 -40.16
CA SER A 590 38.47 54.71 -38.79
C SER A 590 37.58 55.40 -37.76
N GLY A 591 37.41 56.73 -37.88
CA GLY A 591 36.51 57.56 -37.06
C GLY A 591 35.04 57.54 -37.50
N MET A 592 34.61 56.59 -38.33
CA MET A 592 33.21 56.47 -38.73
C MET A 592 32.36 56.02 -37.53
N LEU A 593 31.47 56.90 -37.06
CA LEU A 593 30.50 56.58 -36.01
C LEU A 593 29.56 55.47 -36.46
N LEU A 594 29.38 54.48 -35.59
CA LEU A 594 28.41 53.39 -35.76
C LEU A 594 27.00 53.84 -35.36
N LYS A 595 26.00 53.09 -35.81
CA LYS A 595 24.59 53.25 -35.49
C LYS A 595 23.99 51.91 -35.09
N ASN A 596 22.88 51.95 -34.36
CA ASN A 596 22.13 50.75 -33.99
C ASN A 596 21.82 49.89 -35.24
N ASN A 597 22.00 48.58 -35.11
CA ASN A 597 21.88 47.56 -36.16
C ASN A 597 22.87 47.70 -37.35
N ASP A 598 23.97 48.44 -37.20
CA ASP A 598 25.10 48.31 -38.14
C ASP A 598 25.71 46.90 -38.07
N PHE A 599 25.92 46.31 -39.23
CA PHE A 599 26.55 45.00 -39.39
C PHE A 599 27.90 45.15 -40.10
N VAL A 600 28.99 44.75 -39.48
CA VAL A 600 30.35 44.80 -40.04
C VAL A 600 30.81 43.39 -40.44
N ARG A 601 31.26 43.24 -41.69
CA ARG A 601 31.87 42.00 -42.20
C ARG A 601 33.33 42.20 -42.57
N ILE A 602 34.18 41.37 -41.97
CA ILE A 602 35.61 41.28 -42.27
C ILE A 602 35.87 39.99 -43.05
N TYR A 603 36.33 40.09 -44.29
CA TYR A 603 36.61 38.91 -45.12
C TYR A 603 38.00 38.34 -44.82
N SER A 604 38.13 37.00 -44.83
CA SER A 604 39.44 36.35 -44.93
C SER A 604 40.03 36.46 -46.34
N LEU A 605 41.35 36.30 -46.46
CA LEU A 605 42.05 36.32 -47.75
C LEU A 605 41.62 35.13 -48.63
N VAL A 606 41.29 33.99 -48.00
CA VAL A 606 40.79 32.76 -48.66
C VAL A 606 39.40 32.96 -49.27
N GLU A 607 38.49 33.64 -48.57
CA GLU A 607 37.13 33.96 -49.08
C GLU A 607 37.14 34.78 -50.37
N ILE A 608 38.15 35.64 -50.57
CA ILE A 608 38.18 36.62 -51.67
C ILE A 608 39.11 36.20 -52.81
N GLU A 609 40.28 35.65 -52.52
CA GLU A 609 41.28 35.29 -53.54
C GLU A 609 41.13 33.82 -54.03
N GLY A 610 40.18 33.06 -53.47
CA GLY A 610 39.57 31.88 -54.12
C GLY A 610 40.51 30.70 -54.40
N SER A 611 41.55 30.52 -53.58
CA SER A 611 42.70 29.66 -53.90
C SER A 611 42.49 28.14 -53.75
N THR A 612 41.34 27.68 -53.25
CA THR A 612 41.08 26.26 -53.01
C THR A 612 39.77 25.82 -53.68
N LYS A 613 39.87 25.00 -54.73
CA LYS A 613 38.73 24.27 -55.29
C LYS A 613 38.50 23.03 -54.44
N TYR A 614 37.25 22.67 -54.19
CA TYR A 614 36.91 21.53 -53.33
C TYR A 614 36.15 20.43 -54.08
N VAL A 615 36.24 19.22 -53.54
CA VAL A 615 35.40 18.06 -53.87
C VAL A 615 34.82 17.48 -52.59
N SER A 616 33.59 16.97 -52.65
CA SER A 616 32.84 16.52 -51.48
C SER A 616 32.71 15.00 -51.47
N ILE A 617 32.74 14.40 -50.28
CA ILE A 617 32.42 12.99 -50.09
C ILE A 617 31.52 12.80 -48.87
N THR A 618 30.47 12.00 -49.04
CA THR A 618 29.33 11.88 -48.12
C THR A 618 28.87 10.43 -48.00
N GLY A 619 28.03 10.15 -47.01
CA GLY A 619 27.57 8.80 -46.70
C GLY A 619 28.60 8.04 -45.84
N HIS A 620 28.67 6.73 -46.00
CA HIS A 620 29.44 5.82 -45.14
C HIS A 620 30.95 5.84 -45.43
N VAL A 621 31.59 6.95 -45.03
CA VAL A 621 33.05 7.14 -45.00
C VAL A 621 33.49 7.66 -43.63
N LYS A 622 34.74 7.42 -43.23
CA LYS A 622 35.23 7.81 -41.89
C LYS A 622 35.25 9.31 -41.65
N ARG A 623 35.45 10.11 -42.70
CA ARG A 623 35.58 11.57 -42.65
C ARG A 623 34.80 12.19 -43.81
N PRO A 624 33.46 12.22 -43.76
CA PRO A 624 32.68 12.92 -44.77
C PRO A 624 32.96 14.43 -44.69
N GLY A 625 32.86 15.13 -45.82
CA GLY A 625 33.12 16.56 -45.89
C GLY A 625 33.75 17.00 -47.20
N ASN A 626 34.30 18.22 -47.19
CA ASN A 626 34.92 18.87 -48.34
C ASN A 626 36.44 18.73 -48.26
N TYR A 627 37.06 18.31 -49.36
CA TYR A 627 38.50 18.11 -49.50
C TYR A 627 39.04 19.01 -50.60
N GLU A 628 40.20 19.60 -50.35
CA GLU A 628 40.92 20.40 -51.34
C GLU A 628 41.29 19.54 -52.56
N LEU A 629 40.93 20.02 -53.74
CA LEU A 629 41.18 19.37 -55.02
C LEU A 629 42.59 19.74 -55.52
N PHE A 630 43.47 18.74 -55.58
CA PHE A 630 44.78 18.86 -56.21
C PHE A 630 44.60 18.80 -57.74
N GLU A 631 44.80 19.93 -58.41
CA GLU A 631 44.51 20.03 -59.84
C GLU A 631 45.39 19.11 -60.69
N ASN A 632 44.75 18.47 -61.68
CA ASN A 632 45.30 17.59 -62.72
C ASN A 632 45.56 16.11 -62.39
N ASN A 633 45.38 15.63 -61.15
CA ASN A 633 45.61 14.20 -60.87
C ASN A 633 44.71 13.52 -59.81
N MET A 634 43.89 14.24 -59.04
CA MET A 634 43.11 13.63 -57.96
C MET A 634 41.92 12.80 -58.49
N THR A 635 41.90 11.49 -58.17
CA THR A 635 40.87 10.53 -58.60
C THR A 635 39.81 10.23 -57.53
N ILE A 636 38.76 9.50 -57.89
CA ILE A 636 37.76 8.96 -56.95
C ILE A 636 38.44 8.21 -55.80
N TYR A 637 39.39 7.32 -56.10
CA TYR A 637 40.15 6.56 -55.12
C TYR A 637 40.90 7.48 -54.14
N ASP A 638 41.51 8.56 -54.64
CA ASP A 638 42.28 9.49 -53.81
C ASP A 638 41.39 10.27 -52.84
N LEU A 639 40.16 10.61 -53.24
CA LEU A 639 39.19 11.23 -52.34
C LEU A 639 38.70 10.24 -51.27
N ILE A 640 38.40 9.00 -51.66
CA ILE A 640 38.03 7.92 -50.73
C ILE A 640 39.16 7.68 -49.71
N PHE A 641 40.41 7.64 -50.16
CA PHE A 641 41.57 7.48 -49.30
C PHE A 641 41.73 8.67 -48.33
N LYS A 642 41.62 9.91 -48.82
CA LYS A 642 41.65 11.13 -47.97
C LYS A 642 40.50 11.16 -46.94
N ALA A 643 39.34 10.61 -47.28
CA ALA A 643 38.20 10.42 -46.38
C ALA A 643 38.41 9.34 -45.31
N GLY A 644 39.60 8.75 -45.22
CA GLY A 644 39.99 7.72 -44.26
C GLY A 644 40.05 6.29 -44.83
N GLY A 645 39.78 6.12 -46.14
CA GLY A 645 39.82 4.85 -46.83
C GLY A 645 38.68 3.88 -46.47
N ILE A 646 38.66 2.73 -47.14
CA ILE A 646 37.73 1.61 -46.89
C ILE A 646 38.53 0.30 -46.71
N ASP A 647 39.73 0.42 -46.15
CA ASP A 647 40.60 -0.70 -45.76
C ASP A 647 40.40 -1.11 -44.29
N ASP A 648 39.70 -0.27 -43.53
CA ASP A 648 39.22 -0.58 -42.19
C ASP A 648 38.13 -1.66 -42.24
N ALA A 649 38.33 -2.75 -41.50
CA ALA A 649 37.47 -3.93 -41.57
C ALA A 649 36.01 -3.62 -41.23
N LEU A 650 35.74 -2.82 -40.20
CA LEU A 650 34.39 -2.48 -39.75
C LEU A 650 33.69 -1.58 -40.77
N PHE A 651 34.38 -0.55 -41.26
CA PHE A 651 33.83 0.31 -42.32
C PHE A 651 33.58 -0.47 -43.61
N LYS A 652 34.48 -1.39 -43.99
CA LYS A 652 34.36 -2.21 -45.20
C LYS A 652 33.26 -3.26 -45.13
N GLU A 653 33.01 -3.81 -43.95
CA GLU A 653 31.92 -4.76 -43.71
C GLU A 653 30.55 -4.09 -43.81
N ASN A 654 30.41 -2.86 -43.31
CA ASN A 654 29.15 -2.11 -43.31
C ASN A 654 28.95 -1.21 -44.55
N THR A 655 29.98 -0.93 -45.35
CA THR A 655 29.82 -0.23 -46.64
C THR A 655 29.16 -1.13 -47.70
N PHE A 656 28.22 -0.57 -48.46
CA PHE A 656 27.67 -1.23 -49.64
C PHE A 656 28.67 -1.13 -50.81
N MET A 657 29.62 -2.07 -50.83
CA MET A 657 30.75 -2.06 -51.78
C MET A 657 30.33 -2.18 -53.26
N ASP A 658 29.14 -2.70 -53.56
CA ASP A 658 28.74 -2.98 -54.95
C ASP A 658 28.42 -1.69 -55.74
N ARG A 659 28.17 -0.56 -55.06
CA ARG A 659 27.89 0.73 -55.70
C ARG A 659 28.17 1.94 -54.80
N ALA A 660 28.78 2.96 -55.38
CA ALA A 660 28.67 4.36 -54.93
C ALA A 660 28.16 5.23 -56.09
N ASP A 661 27.83 6.49 -55.81
CA ASP A 661 27.34 7.43 -56.82
C ASP A 661 28.23 8.68 -56.88
N LEU A 662 28.75 9.00 -58.07
CA LEU A 662 29.41 10.28 -58.37
C LEU A 662 28.36 11.24 -58.93
N ILE A 663 28.07 12.31 -58.18
CA ILE A 663 27.20 13.41 -58.58
C ILE A 663 28.07 14.53 -59.13
N ARG A 664 28.00 14.72 -60.45
CA ARG A 664 28.81 15.69 -61.19
C ARG A 664 27.92 16.73 -61.86
N TYR A 665 28.33 17.99 -61.79
CA TYR A 665 27.70 19.07 -62.54
C TYR A 665 28.01 18.94 -64.03
N ASP A 666 27.07 19.32 -64.89
CA ASP A 666 27.32 19.50 -66.32
C ASP A 666 28.17 20.74 -66.58
N ASP A 667 28.75 20.89 -67.78
CA ASP A 667 29.78 21.92 -68.02
C ASP A 667 29.29 23.38 -67.84
N ASN A 668 27.97 23.62 -67.90
CA ASN A 668 27.33 24.90 -67.58
C ASN A 668 27.04 25.13 -66.08
N GLN A 669 27.36 24.18 -65.19
CA GLN A 669 27.11 24.17 -63.74
C GLN A 669 25.63 24.29 -63.27
N ILE A 670 24.65 24.19 -64.18
CA ILE A 670 23.22 24.33 -63.85
C ILE A 670 22.58 23.00 -63.44
N THR A 671 22.92 21.90 -64.13
CA THR A 671 22.31 20.58 -63.94
C THR A 671 23.30 19.59 -63.33
N LYS A 672 22.79 18.63 -62.55
CA LYS A 672 23.56 17.52 -61.97
C LYS A 672 23.22 16.21 -62.68
N LYS A 673 24.21 15.37 -62.92
CA LYS A 673 24.02 13.97 -63.33
C LYS A 673 24.63 13.01 -62.31
N ILE A 674 23.95 11.88 -62.12
CA ILE A 674 24.40 10.78 -61.28
C ILE A 674 25.13 9.78 -62.16
N ILE A 675 26.37 9.47 -61.81
CA ILE A 675 27.21 8.46 -62.47
C ILE A 675 27.41 7.33 -61.45
N PRO A 676 26.77 6.17 -61.60
CA PRO A 676 27.00 5.03 -60.72
C PRO A 676 28.42 4.49 -60.93
N ILE A 677 29.10 4.18 -59.83
CA ILE A 677 30.48 3.68 -59.81
C ILE A 677 30.58 2.38 -59.00
N ASP A 678 31.33 1.41 -59.52
CA ASP A 678 31.67 0.16 -58.85
C ASP A 678 32.75 0.41 -57.80
N LEU A 679 32.30 0.62 -56.56
CA LEU A 679 33.16 0.95 -55.44
C LEU A 679 34.12 -0.20 -55.08
N GLN A 680 33.67 -1.46 -55.24
CA GLN A 680 34.46 -2.63 -54.93
C GLN A 680 35.69 -2.73 -55.83
N ASN A 681 35.52 -2.51 -57.14
CA ASN A 681 36.61 -2.61 -58.10
C ASN A 681 37.52 -1.37 -58.08
N ILE A 682 36.98 -0.15 -57.86
CA ILE A 682 37.81 1.06 -57.65
C ILE A 682 38.74 0.91 -56.43
N VAL A 683 38.26 0.34 -55.32
CA VAL A 683 39.08 0.15 -54.11
C VAL A 683 40.11 -0.98 -54.28
N LYS A 684 39.81 -2.01 -55.09
CA LYS A 684 40.74 -3.13 -55.38
C LYS A 684 41.82 -2.77 -56.40
N ASP A 685 41.48 -2.07 -57.48
CA ASP A 685 42.40 -1.66 -58.53
C ASP A 685 42.26 -0.16 -58.83
N LYS A 686 43.32 0.59 -58.53
CA LYS A 686 43.40 2.04 -58.76
C LYS A 686 43.35 2.42 -60.25
N ASN A 687 43.63 1.46 -61.15
CA ASN A 687 43.58 1.65 -62.59
C ASN A 687 42.24 1.22 -63.21
N PHE A 688 41.27 0.81 -62.40
CA PHE A 688 39.93 0.44 -62.88
C PHE A 688 39.29 1.59 -63.65
N GLU A 689 38.63 1.29 -64.78
CA GLU A 689 38.20 2.29 -65.78
C GLU A 689 37.26 3.38 -65.22
N GLN A 690 36.55 3.09 -64.13
CA GLN A 690 35.65 4.05 -63.46
C GLN A 690 36.33 4.93 -62.40
N ASN A 691 37.61 4.73 -62.09
CA ASN A 691 38.37 5.61 -61.18
C ASN A 691 38.77 6.93 -61.87
N VAL A 692 37.77 7.73 -62.24
CA VAL A 692 37.96 8.96 -63.01
C VAL A 692 38.60 10.08 -62.19
N VAL A 693 39.29 11.00 -62.88
CA VAL A 693 39.77 12.26 -62.29
C VAL A 693 38.57 13.13 -61.89
N LEU A 694 38.66 13.74 -60.72
CA LEU A 694 37.62 14.60 -60.15
C LEU A 694 37.70 16.04 -60.70
N LYS A 695 36.54 16.65 -60.87
CA LYS A 695 36.34 18.06 -61.23
C LYS A 695 35.95 18.85 -59.97
N PRO A 696 36.16 20.18 -59.93
CA PRO A 696 35.64 21.04 -58.86
C PRO A 696 34.14 20.84 -58.65
N ASN A 697 33.72 20.80 -57.39
CA ASN A 697 32.32 20.60 -56.96
C ASN A 697 31.72 19.21 -57.29
N ASP A 698 32.52 18.22 -57.67
CA ASP A 698 32.08 16.82 -57.66
C ASP A 698 31.73 16.37 -56.24
N LEU A 699 30.64 15.62 -56.10
CA LEU A 699 30.24 14.99 -54.84
C LEU A 699 30.15 13.48 -55.02
N ILE A 700 30.87 12.72 -54.19
CA ILE A 700 30.74 11.26 -54.10
C ILE A 700 29.86 10.89 -52.91
N HIS A 701 28.91 9.98 -53.13
CA HIS A 701 28.08 9.40 -52.07
C HIS A 701 28.32 7.90 -51.96
N ILE A 702 28.68 7.43 -50.76
CA ILE A 702 28.92 6.02 -50.45
C ILE A 702 27.81 5.51 -49.55
N TYR A 703 27.11 4.45 -49.98
CA TYR A 703 26.00 3.89 -49.22
C TYR A 703 26.48 2.99 -48.08
N SER A 704 25.84 3.07 -46.91
CA SER A 704 25.90 1.97 -45.92
C SER A 704 25.05 0.80 -46.42
N ARG A 705 25.33 -0.42 -45.96
CA ARG A 705 24.42 -1.56 -46.07
C ARG A 705 23.15 -1.38 -45.24
N ASP A 706 23.19 -0.51 -44.23
CA ASP A 706 22.05 -0.22 -43.36
C ASP A 706 20.87 0.44 -44.09
N ILE A 707 21.07 0.94 -45.32
CA ILE A 707 19.94 1.43 -46.16
C ILE A 707 18.98 0.29 -46.55
N PHE A 708 19.39 -0.97 -46.38
CA PHE A 708 18.58 -2.16 -46.64
C PHE A 708 18.01 -2.79 -45.37
N THR A 709 18.35 -2.30 -44.18
CA THR A 709 17.68 -2.72 -42.94
C THR A 709 16.39 -1.95 -42.73
N THR A 710 15.26 -2.65 -42.83
CA THR A 710 13.99 -2.18 -42.27
C THR A 710 14.11 -1.97 -40.77
N ASN A 711 13.51 -0.90 -40.22
CA ASN A 711 13.43 -0.71 -38.78
C ASN A 711 12.59 -1.84 -38.16
N HIS A 712 13.28 -2.83 -37.61
CA HIS A 712 12.69 -3.93 -36.87
C HIS A 712 12.26 -3.42 -35.48
N THR A 713 11.22 -4.01 -34.92
CA THR A 713 10.73 -3.66 -33.58
C THR A 713 10.64 -4.88 -32.69
N VAL A 714 10.59 -4.68 -31.38
CA VAL A 714 10.25 -5.70 -30.37
C VAL A 714 9.19 -5.14 -29.44
N SER A 715 8.34 -6.00 -28.87
CA SER A 715 7.26 -5.60 -27.98
C SER A 715 7.46 -6.15 -26.58
N ILE A 716 7.11 -5.39 -25.55
CA ILE A 716 7.15 -5.85 -24.15
C ILE A 716 5.89 -5.49 -23.36
N ASP A 717 5.42 -6.45 -22.58
CA ASP A 717 4.26 -6.36 -21.70
C ASP A 717 4.47 -7.22 -20.43
N GLY A 718 3.53 -7.15 -19.49
CA GLY A 718 3.57 -7.83 -18.20
C GLY A 718 3.86 -6.87 -17.04
N ALA A 719 4.65 -7.31 -16.06
CA ALA A 719 5.04 -6.55 -14.88
C ALA A 719 6.20 -5.57 -15.16
N VAL A 720 6.05 -4.68 -16.16
CA VAL A 720 7.07 -3.69 -16.58
C VAL A 720 6.50 -2.27 -16.57
N THR A 721 7.36 -1.28 -16.25
CA THR A 721 6.95 0.11 -15.97
C THR A 721 6.34 0.80 -17.18
N LYS A 722 6.92 0.61 -18.37
CA LYS A 722 6.43 1.15 -19.64
C LYS A 722 6.24 0.00 -20.63
N LYS A 723 5.00 -0.40 -20.82
CA LYS A 723 4.58 -1.40 -21.82
C LYS A 723 4.56 -0.76 -23.20
N GLY A 724 4.94 -1.48 -24.24
CA GLY A 724 4.87 -0.94 -25.60
C GLY A 724 5.77 -1.62 -26.63
N VAL A 725 5.97 -0.91 -27.74
CA VAL A 725 6.80 -1.33 -28.87
C VAL A 725 8.07 -0.48 -28.89
N TYR A 726 9.22 -1.14 -29.02
CA TYR A 726 10.56 -0.59 -28.94
C TYR A 726 11.32 -0.88 -30.24
N GLU A 727 12.32 -0.06 -30.57
CA GLU A 727 13.20 -0.27 -31.72
C GLU A 727 14.15 -1.44 -31.45
N PHE A 728 14.22 -2.41 -32.36
CA PHE A 728 15.11 -3.56 -32.22
C PHE A 728 16.55 -3.19 -32.59
N LYS A 729 17.46 -3.35 -31.62
CA LYS A 729 18.90 -3.15 -31.81
C LYS A 729 19.58 -4.49 -32.05
N ASN A 730 20.53 -4.56 -32.99
CA ASN A 730 21.22 -5.82 -33.30
C ASN A 730 21.97 -6.36 -32.07
N GLY A 731 21.59 -7.57 -31.62
CA GLY A 731 22.15 -8.21 -30.44
C GLY A 731 21.46 -7.87 -29.11
N MET A 732 20.42 -7.03 -29.12
CA MET A 732 19.60 -6.66 -27.96
C MET A 732 19.10 -7.89 -27.21
N THR A 733 19.20 -7.85 -25.89
CA THR A 733 18.74 -8.91 -24.99
C THR A 733 17.38 -8.59 -24.38
N VAL A 734 16.75 -9.60 -23.79
CA VAL A 734 15.57 -9.44 -22.93
C VAL A 734 15.82 -8.39 -21.83
N LYS A 735 17.02 -8.39 -21.23
CA LYS A 735 17.39 -7.48 -20.15
C LYS A 735 17.43 -6.03 -20.62
N ASP A 736 18.02 -5.79 -21.79
CA ASP A 736 18.08 -4.44 -22.38
C ASP A 736 16.67 -3.89 -22.63
N LEU A 737 15.75 -4.73 -23.13
CA LEU A 737 14.36 -4.35 -23.36
C LEU A 737 13.60 -4.03 -22.07
N ILE A 738 13.85 -4.75 -20.97
CA ILE A 738 13.27 -4.43 -19.66
C ILE A 738 13.81 -3.10 -19.10
N LEU A 739 15.10 -2.80 -19.32
CA LEU A 739 15.70 -1.52 -18.91
C LEU A 739 15.14 -0.35 -19.73
N GLU A 740 14.97 -0.50 -21.04
CA GLU A 740 14.30 0.51 -21.90
C GLU A 740 12.81 0.68 -21.54
N ALA A 741 12.15 -0.39 -21.07
CA ALA A 741 10.82 -0.35 -20.47
C ALA A 741 10.76 0.29 -19.08
N GLY A 742 11.88 0.79 -18.53
CA GLY A 742 11.91 1.45 -17.22
C GLY A 742 11.83 0.49 -16.04
N GLY A 743 12.22 -0.77 -16.21
CA GLY A 743 12.24 -1.79 -15.16
C GLY A 743 10.92 -2.51 -14.93
N ILE A 744 10.84 -3.19 -13.79
CA ILE A 744 9.69 -4.01 -13.35
C ILE A 744 8.79 -3.26 -12.36
N THR A 745 7.48 -3.53 -12.40
CA THR A 745 6.47 -2.87 -11.54
C THR A 745 6.22 -3.58 -10.21
N ASP A 746 6.41 -4.90 -10.20
CA ASP A 746 6.03 -5.76 -9.09
C ASP A 746 7.30 -6.13 -8.30
N ASN A 747 7.17 -6.43 -7.01
CA ASN A 747 8.30 -6.86 -6.17
C ASN A 747 8.15 -8.34 -5.79
N VAL A 748 8.39 -9.23 -6.75
CA VAL A 748 8.51 -10.68 -6.53
C VAL A 748 9.94 -11.16 -6.77
N TYR A 749 10.27 -12.33 -6.20
CA TYR A 749 11.63 -12.87 -6.22
C TYR A 749 12.03 -13.48 -7.58
N HIS A 750 11.07 -14.09 -8.29
CA HIS A 750 11.24 -14.67 -9.61
C HIS A 750 10.11 -14.27 -10.57
N TYR A 751 10.47 -14.15 -11.84
CA TYR A 751 9.60 -13.89 -12.98
C TYR A 751 9.80 -14.99 -14.02
N VAL A 752 8.73 -15.37 -14.70
CA VAL A 752 8.79 -16.15 -15.94
C VAL A 752 8.72 -15.18 -17.10
N VAL A 753 9.73 -15.21 -17.97
CA VAL A 753 9.77 -14.46 -19.21
C VAL A 753 9.33 -15.36 -20.36
N GLU A 754 8.24 -15.02 -21.03
CA GLU A 754 7.77 -15.70 -22.24
C GLU A 754 8.09 -14.84 -23.47
N ILE A 755 8.86 -15.38 -24.41
CA ILE A 755 9.21 -14.73 -25.68
C ILE A 755 8.48 -15.49 -26.79
N ALA A 756 7.52 -14.83 -27.43
CA ALA A 756 6.88 -15.33 -28.64
C ALA A 756 7.66 -14.81 -29.86
N ARG A 757 8.28 -15.74 -30.59
CA ARG A 757 9.16 -15.47 -31.73
C ARG A 757 8.56 -15.97 -33.02
N VAL A 758 8.41 -15.10 -34.01
CA VAL A 758 7.97 -15.45 -35.36
C VAL A 758 9.21 -15.68 -36.23
N ASP A 759 9.40 -16.89 -36.77
CA ASP A 759 10.46 -17.17 -37.75
C ASP A 759 9.94 -16.84 -39.17
N PRO A 760 10.37 -15.73 -39.81
CA PRO A 760 9.87 -15.33 -41.12
C PRO A 760 10.26 -16.30 -42.25
N LYS A 761 11.09 -17.32 -41.98
CA LYS A 761 11.48 -18.36 -42.94
C LYS A 761 10.75 -19.70 -42.72
N LYS A 762 9.98 -19.86 -41.64
CA LYS A 762 9.09 -21.01 -41.39
C LYS A 762 7.62 -20.60 -41.55
N LEU A 763 7.17 -20.53 -42.79
CA LEU A 763 5.74 -20.41 -43.12
C LEU A 763 5.10 -21.80 -43.17
N ASP A 764 4.77 -22.35 -41.99
CA ASP A 764 3.81 -23.46 -41.85
C ASP A 764 2.42 -22.87 -41.52
N GLU A 765 1.38 -23.29 -42.23
CA GLU A 765 0.00 -22.80 -42.03
C GLU A 765 -0.54 -23.04 -40.60
N ASN A 766 0.08 -23.92 -39.82
CA ASN A 766 -0.37 -24.29 -38.47
C ASN A 766 0.48 -23.70 -37.33
N THR A 767 1.63 -23.07 -37.61
CA THR A 767 2.61 -22.68 -36.57
C THR A 767 3.05 -21.22 -36.73
N PHE A 768 2.38 -20.30 -36.02
CA PHE A 768 2.59 -18.86 -36.16
C PHE A 768 3.77 -18.28 -35.37
N ALA A 769 4.15 -18.91 -34.26
CA ALA A 769 5.28 -18.48 -33.41
C ALA A 769 5.82 -19.64 -32.56
N GLU A 770 7.11 -19.58 -32.24
CA GLU A 770 7.76 -20.41 -31.21
C GLU A 770 7.70 -19.67 -29.86
N ILE A 771 7.36 -20.37 -28.76
CA ILE A 771 7.35 -19.80 -27.41
C ILE A 771 8.58 -20.29 -26.65
N ILE A 772 9.49 -19.37 -26.35
CA ILE A 772 10.66 -19.61 -25.51
C ILE A 772 10.31 -19.10 -24.10
N LYS A 773 10.48 -19.95 -23.08
CA LYS A 773 10.26 -19.58 -21.68
C LYS A 773 11.57 -19.61 -20.92
N ILE A 774 11.84 -18.59 -20.12
CA ILE A 774 13.07 -18.46 -19.34
C ILE A 774 12.77 -17.85 -17.99
N ASP A 775 13.40 -18.36 -16.95
CA ASP A 775 13.27 -17.84 -15.59
C ASP A 775 14.24 -16.67 -15.37
N MET A 776 13.77 -15.66 -14.65
CA MET A 776 14.49 -14.43 -14.33
C MET A 776 14.33 -14.12 -12.84
N ASP A 777 15.38 -13.63 -12.19
CA ASP A 777 15.28 -13.10 -10.83
C ASP A 777 14.95 -11.59 -10.80
N LYS A 778 14.72 -11.07 -9.60
CA LYS A 778 14.46 -9.63 -9.35
C LYS A 778 15.59 -8.68 -9.77
N ASP A 779 16.81 -9.17 -9.97
CA ASP A 779 17.99 -8.37 -10.33
C ASP A 779 18.27 -8.44 -11.85
N PHE A 780 17.28 -8.92 -12.62
CA PHE A 780 17.32 -9.16 -14.07
C PHE A 780 18.38 -10.18 -14.50
N SER A 781 18.79 -11.10 -13.63
CA SER A 781 19.59 -12.27 -14.02
C SER A 781 18.68 -13.30 -14.66
N ILE A 782 19.01 -13.70 -15.89
CA ILE A 782 18.25 -14.68 -16.67
C ILE A 782 19.01 -16.00 -16.67
N ASP A 783 18.42 -17.05 -16.11
CA ASP A 783 19.08 -18.35 -15.89
C ASP A 783 19.05 -19.25 -17.14
N ASN A 784 19.62 -18.77 -18.24
CA ASN A 784 19.72 -19.50 -19.51
C ASN A 784 21.02 -20.33 -19.60
N TYR A 785 21.03 -21.48 -18.93
CA TYR A 785 22.19 -22.40 -18.93
C TYR A 785 22.18 -23.33 -20.16
N LYS A 786 23.15 -23.14 -21.06
CA LYS A 786 23.49 -24.17 -22.07
C LYS A 786 24.61 -25.06 -21.56
N TYR A 787 24.36 -26.37 -21.56
CA TYR A 787 25.35 -27.40 -21.24
C TYR A 787 26.01 -27.90 -22.52
N ASN A 788 27.22 -27.44 -22.82
CA ASN A 788 28.02 -27.99 -23.90
C ASN A 788 28.86 -29.16 -23.38
N ILE A 789 28.47 -30.38 -23.77
CA ILE A 789 29.21 -31.61 -23.45
C ILE A 789 30.12 -31.94 -24.63
N ASP A 790 31.42 -31.68 -24.50
CA ASP A 790 32.39 -32.14 -25.48
C ASP A 790 32.61 -33.66 -25.31
N LYS A 791 32.00 -34.43 -26.22
CA LYS A 791 32.07 -35.90 -26.25
C LYS A 791 33.49 -36.45 -26.49
N SER A 792 34.45 -35.58 -26.80
CA SER A 792 35.86 -35.93 -27.04
C SER A 792 36.71 -35.90 -25.77
N SER A 793 36.38 -35.00 -24.83
CA SER A 793 37.19 -34.70 -23.64
C SER A 793 36.49 -34.97 -22.31
N GLY A 794 35.15 -35.07 -22.31
CA GLY A 794 34.35 -35.28 -21.10
C GLY A 794 34.13 -34.01 -20.27
N ASN A 795 34.64 -32.85 -20.70
CA ASN A 795 34.35 -31.57 -20.06
C ASN A 795 32.91 -31.13 -20.36
N ILE A 796 32.24 -30.63 -19.32
CA ILE A 796 30.95 -29.96 -19.41
C ILE A 796 31.25 -28.47 -19.25
N ASP A 797 31.14 -27.72 -20.34
CA ASP A 797 31.29 -26.27 -20.32
C ASP A 797 29.90 -25.64 -20.11
N ILE A 798 29.78 -24.81 -19.07
CA ILE A 798 28.53 -24.14 -18.69
C ILE A 798 28.65 -22.66 -19.05
N THR A 799 28.25 -22.34 -20.28
CA THR A 799 28.23 -20.96 -20.77
C THR A 799 26.87 -20.32 -20.48
N ARG A 800 26.87 -19.24 -19.68
CA ARG A 800 25.71 -18.34 -19.56
C ARG A 800 25.60 -17.52 -20.85
N GLU A 801 24.57 -17.78 -21.65
CA GLU A 801 24.23 -16.96 -22.82
C GLU A 801 23.02 -16.09 -22.52
N GLU A 802 23.22 -14.77 -22.44
CA GLU A 802 22.14 -13.81 -22.32
C GLU A 802 21.15 -13.97 -23.49
N MET A 803 19.85 -13.98 -23.18
CA MET A 803 18.84 -14.27 -24.21
C MET A 803 18.70 -13.10 -25.18
N LYS A 804 19.22 -13.28 -26.38
CA LYS A 804 19.11 -12.33 -27.49
C LYS A 804 17.74 -12.39 -28.16
N LEU A 805 17.15 -11.22 -28.35
CA LEU A 805 15.92 -11.02 -29.10
C LEU A 805 16.18 -11.09 -30.61
N MET A 806 15.10 -11.29 -31.36
CA MET A 806 15.03 -11.17 -32.80
C MET A 806 13.99 -10.12 -33.19
N PRO A 807 14.04 -9.60 -34.43
CA PRO A 807 12.96 -8.79 -34.99
C PRO A 807 11.57 -9.39 -34.75
N TYR A 808 10.67 -8.54 -34.28
CA TYR A 808 9.25 -8.82 -34.00
C TYR A 808 8.98 -9.81 -32.86
N ASP A 809 9.97 -10.11 -32.01
CA ASP A 809 9.73 -10.82 -30.75
C ASP A 809 8.74 -10.02 -29.86
N TYR A 810 7.78 -10.74 -29.27
CA TYR A 810 6.91 -10.23 -28.20
C TYR A 810 7.32 -10.87 -26.86
N VAL A 811 7.69 -10.04 -25.89
CA VAL A 811 8.20 -10.44 -24.57
C VAL A 811 7.14 -10.17 -23.49
N SER A 812 6.80 -11.18 -22.69
CA SER A 812 5.84 -11.08 -21.59
C SER A 812 6.54 -11.41 -20.27
N ILE A 813 6.65 -10.41 -19.38
CA ILE A 813 7.26 -10.56 -18.04
C ILE A 813 6.16 -10.89 -17.02
N ARG A 814 6.14 -12.11 -16.48
CA ARG A 814 5.09 -12.55 -15.55
C ARG A 814 5.68 -12.86 -14.18
N PRO A 815 5.17 -12.28 -13.09
CA PRO A 815 5.51 -12.72 -11.73
C PRO A 815 5.27 -14.24 -11.60
N ASP A 816 6.20 -15.00 -11.02
CA ASP A 816 5.95 -16.42 -10.73
C ASP A 816 4.93 -16.54 -9.58
N PRO A 817 3.69 -17.03 -9.81
CA PRO A 817 2.69 -17.13 -8.77
C PRO A 817 2.99 -18.24 -7.75
N TYR A 818 3.93 -19.15 -8.04
CA TYR A 818 4.32 -20.24 -7.14
C TYR A 818 5.38 -19.79 -6.13
N PHE A 819 6.26 -18.85 -6.49
CA PHE A 819 7.25 -18.31 -5.57
C PHE A 819 6.64 -17.29 -4.58
N ASN A 820 6.25 -17.77 -3.41
CA ASN A 820 5.81 -16.93 -2.30
C ASN A 820 6.91 -16.84 -1.23
N ILE A 821 6.94 -15.70 -0.52
CA ILE A 821 7.64 -15.58 0.76
C ILE A 821 7.16 -16.73 1.67
N GLN A 822 8.11 -17.41 2.32
CA GLN A 822 7.95 -18.73 2.94
C GLN A 822 6.62 -18.93 3.67
N LYS A 823 5.74 -19.78 3.11
CA LYS A 823 4.49 -20.19 3.75
C LYS A 823 4.79 -21.07 4.96
N LYS A 824 4.10 -20.87 6.07
CA LYS A 824 4.37 -21.57 7.33
C LYS A 824 3.13 -22.16 8.00
N VAL A 825 3.36 -23.19 8.79
CA VAL A 825 2.37 -23.85 9.66
C VAL A 825 2.94 -23.95 11.07
N SER A 826 2.15 -23.59 12.08
CA SER A 826 2.56 -23.71 13.48
C SER A 826 2.10 -25.05 14.04
N ILE A 827 3.00 -25.81 14.68
CA ILE A 827 2.64 -27.03 15.41
C ILE A 827 3.13 -26.99 16.86
N ASN A 828 2.20 -27.14 17.80
CA ASN A 828 2.42 -26.89 19.22
C ASN A 828 1.77 -27.97 20.10
N GLY A 829 2.14 -27.99 21.39
CA GLY A 829 1.57 -28.91 22.38
C GLY A 829 2.44 -30.15 22.64
N SER A 830 1.83 -31.33 22.74
CA SER A 830 2.50 -32.58 23.14
C SER A 830 3.25 -33.28 22.00
N ILE A 831 4.20 -32.56 21.39
CA ILE A 831 5.03 -33.02 20.27
C ILE A 831 6.51 -32.82 20.59
N TYR A 832 7.43 -33.57 19.97
CA TYR A 832 8.86 -33.52 20.34
C TYR A 832 9.53 -32.18 20.01
N PHE A 833 9.23 -31.60 18.84
CA PHE A 833 9.81 -30.34 18.38
C PHE A 833 8.70 -29.34 17.97
N PRO A 834 8.04 -28.68 18.94
CA PRO A 834 7.05 -27.64 18.63
C PRO A 834 7.70 -26.41 17.99
N GLY A 835 6.98 -25.72 17.11
CA GLY A 835 7.45 -24.52 16.43
C GLY A 835 6.74 -24.24 15.10
N ASP A 836 7.26 -23.27 14.37
CA ASP A 836 6.83 -22.93 13.01
C ASP A 836 7.63 -23.75 11.98
N TYR A 837 6.93 -24.41 11.06
CA TYR A 837 7.51 -25.20 9.98
C TYR A 837 7.20 -24.55 8.64
N ALA A 838 8.24 -24.31 7.83
CA ALA A 838 8.05 -23.91 6.44
C ALA A 838 7.39 -25.06 5.65
N ILE A 839 6.36 -24.73 4.89
CA ILE A 839 5.62 -25.65 4.02
C ILE A 839 6.46 -25.90 2.77
N LEU A 840 6.92 -27.14 2.58
CA LEU A 840 7.86 -27.52 1.52
C LEU A 840 7.18 -27.79 0.18
N SER A 841 5.86 -28.04 0.19
CA SER A 841 5.10 -28.40 -0.99
C SER A 841 3.62 -28.07 -0.79
N PRO A 842 2.86 -27.68 -1.84
CA PRO A 842 1.40 -27.54 -1.75
C PRO A 842 0.67 -28.89 -1.48
N TYR A 843 1.39 -30.00 -1.48
CA TYR A 843 0.88 -31.34 -1.17
C TYR A 843 1.30 -31.85 0.21
N GLU A 844 1.97 -31.04 1.03
CA GLU A 844 2.35 -31.41 2.40
C GLU A 844 1.10 -31.49 3.31
N THR A 845 1.02 -32.51 4.15
CA THR A 845 -0.19 -32.84 4.94
C THR A 845 0.03 -32.70 6.46
N ILE A 846 -1.06 -32.74 7.23
CA ILE A 846 -1.02 -32.75 8.71
C ILE A 846 -0.07 -33.84 9.23
N PHE A 847 -0.09 -35.03 8.61
CA PHE A 847 0.81 -36.12 8.97
C PHE A 847 2.29 -35.76 8.76
N ASP A 848 2.64 -35.14 7.62
CA ASP A 848 4.02 -34.84 7.27
C ASP A 848 4.63 -33.79 8.23
N ILE A 849 3.84 -32.81 8.66
CA ILE A 849 4.24 -31.83 9.68
C ILE A 849 4.44 -32.48 11.06
N ILE A 850 3.57 -33.44 11.43
CA ILE A 850 3.73 -34.18 12.70
C ILE A 850 5.02 -35.02 12.69
N GLU A 851 5.34 -35.68 11.58
CA GLU A 851 6.59 -36.44 11.43
C GLU A 851 7.82 -35.51 11.46
N ARG A 852 7.79 -34.38 10.74
CA ARG A 852 8.88 -33.37 10.77
C ARG A 852 9.09 -32.77 12.16
N ALA A 853 8.04 -32.64 12.97
CA ALA A 853 8.11 -32.22 14.36
C ALA A 853 8.52 -33.35 15.35
N GLY A 854 9.08 -34.46 14.83
CA GLY A 854 9.62 -35.57 15.61
C GLY A 854 8.57 -36.56 16.12
N GLY A 855 7.33 -36.45 15.66
CA GLY A 855 6.22 -37.27 16.14
C GLY A 855 5.71 -36.87 17.53
N LEU A 856 4.72 -37.62 18.01
CA LEU A 856 4.02 -37.30 19.27
C LEU A 856 4.81 -37.71 20.53
N LEU A 857 4.72 -36.90 21.58
CA LEU A 857 5.21 -37.27 22.91
C LEU A 857 4.37 -38.40 23.53
N PRO A 858 4.91 -39.25 24.44
CA PRO A 858 4.18 -40.38 25.03
C PRO A 858 2.86 -40.03 25.74
N GLN A 859 2.78 -38.82 26.30
CA GLN A 859 1.59 -38.27 26.97
C GLN A 859 0.56 -37.62 26.03
N ALA A 860 0.85 -37.55 24.73
CA ALA A 860 -0.02 -36.92 23.73
C ALA A 860 -1.38 -37.61 23.60
N TYR A 861 -2.35 -36.84 23.15
CA TYR A 861 -3.73 -37.26 22.98
C TYR A 861 -4.29 -36.74 21.64
N PRO A 862 -3.92 -37.37 20.51
CA PRO A 862 -4.30 -36.89 19.18
C PRO A 862 -5.82 -36.81 18.97
N ILE A 863 -6.63 -37.63 19.66
CA ILE A 863 -8.10 -37.56 19.59
C ILE A 863 -8.72 -36.32 20.28
N ALA A 864 -7.95 -35.57 21.07
CA ALA A 864 -8.36 -34.29 21.66
C ALA A 864 -7.58 -33.10 21.08
N SER A 865 -6.82 -33.35 20.01
CA SER A 865 -5.97 -32.35 19.36
C SER A 865 -6.78 -31.56 18.34
N SER A 866 -6.46 -30.29 18.16
CA SER A 866 -7.22 -29.38 17.29
C SER A 866 -6.41 -28.94 16.08
N PHE A 867 -7.13 -28.61 15.01
CA PHE A 867 -6.60 -28.03 13.80
C PHE A 867 -7.36 -26.74 13.50
N THR A 868 -6.63 -25.66 13.25
CA THR A 868 -7.18 -24.34 12.98
C THR A 868 -6.68 -23.83 11.63
N ARG A 869 -7.59 -23.32 10.80
CA ARG A 869 -7.30 -22.72 9.49
C ARG A 869 -7.99 -21.38 9.38
N LYS A 870 -7.26 -20.32 9.02
CA LYS A 870 -7.78 -18.93 8.95
C LYS A 870 -8.55 -18.52 10.22
N GLY A 871 -8.02 -18.87 11.40
CA GLY A 871 -8.66 -18.64 12.70
C GLY A 871 -9.83 -19.57 13.06
N GLN A 872 -10.34 -20.39 12.14
CA GLN A 872 -11.48 -21.28 12.37
C GLN A 872 -11.04 -22.71 12.73
N SER A 873 -11.66 -23.29 13.75
CA SER A 873 -11.41 -24.69 14.16
C SER A 873 -12.08 -25.66 13.17
N VAL A 874 -11.29 -26.52 12.53
CA VAL A 874 -11.77 -27.57 11.63
C VAL A 874 -11.78 -28.89 12.38
N LYS A 875 -12.95 -29.57 12.42
CA LYS A 875 -13.08 -30.87 13.07
C LYS A 875 -12.39 -31.96 12.24
N ILE A 876 -11.18 -32.36 12.66
CA ILE A 876 -10.34 -33.38 12.02
C ILE A 876 -9.96 -34.44 13.07
N ASP A 877 -10.08 -35.72 12.74
CA ASP A 877 -9.62 -36.80 13.61
C ASP A 877 -8.10 -37.03 13.45
N ILE A 878 -7.29 -36.28 14.22
CA ILE A 878 -5.82 -36.35 14.16
C ILE A 878 -5.30 -37.74 14.60
N ASP A 879 -6.02 -38.48 15.46
CA ASP A 879 -5.66 -39.87 15.81
C ASP A 879 -5.83 -40.81 14.61
N ARG A 880 -6.86 -40.58 13.78
CA ARG A 880 -7.06 -41.27 12.50
C ARG A 880 -6.07 -40.82 11.42
N VAL A 881 -5.68 -39.55 11.36
CA VAL A 881 -4.62 -39.05 10.45
C VAL A 881 -3.33 -39.85 10.68
N ILE A 882 -2.86 -39.92 11.93
CA ILE A 882 -1.59 -40.58 12.28
C ILE A 882 -1.66 -42.10 12.02
N LYS A 883 -2.78 -42.74 12.36
CA LYS A 883 -2.96 -44.20 12.16
C LYS A 883 -3.22 -44.58 10.71
N LYS A 884 -3.73 -43.65 9.89
CA LYS A 884 -4.07 -43.84 8.48
C LYS A 884 -3.74 -42.56 7.69
N PRO A 885 -2.47 -42.33 7.31
CA PRO A 885 -2.06 -41.14 6.56
C PRO A 885 -2.75 -40.99 5.20
N LYS A 886 -3.27 -42.09 4.63
CA LYS A 886 -4.09 -42.10 3.39
C LYS A 886 -5.59 -41.87 3.62
N SER A 887 -6.00 -41.44 4.83
CA SER A 887 -7.41 -41.14 5.12
C SER A 887 -7.79 -39.75 4.63
N THR A 888 -9.08 -39.55 4.35
CA THR A 888 -9.64 -38.25 3.95
C THR A 888 -9.56 -37.17 5.04
N GLU A 889 -9.21 -37.55 6.27
CA GLU A 889 -8.92 -36.61 7.37
C GLU A 889 -7.55 -35.94 7.20
N ASN A 890 -6.60 -36.59 6.51
CA ASN A 890 -5.25 -36.07 6.33
C ASN A 890 -5.22 -35.07 5.17
N ILE A 891 -5.67 -33.85 5.45
CA ILE A 891 -5.74 -32.77 4.46
C ILE A 891 -4.37 -32.12 4.23
N PHE A 892 -4.23 -31.49 3.06
CA PHE A 892 -3.09 -30.64 2.74
C PHE A 892 -3.08 -29.38 3.62
N ILE A 893 -1.89 -28.98 4.04
CA ILE A 893 -1.61 -27.79 4.84
C ILE A 893 -1.62 -26.54 3.96
N GLN A 894 -2.05 -25.44 4.55
CA GLN A 894 -2.11 -24.10 3.99
C GLN A 894 -1.34 -23.13 4.88
N ASP A 895 -1.00 -21.97 4.32
CA ASP A 895 -0.30 -20.93 5.04
C ASP A 895 -1.10 -20.42 6.25
N ASN A 896 -0.42 -20.28 7.38
CA ASN A 896 -0.98 -19.92 8.70
C ASN A 896 -2.03 -20.91 9.24
N ASP A 897 -1.99 -22.17 8.83
CA ASP A 897 -2.61 -23.25 9.59
C ASP A 897 -1.91 -23.45 10.95
N SER A 898 -2.66 -23.95 11.94
CA SER A 898 -2.15 -24.27 13.27
C SER A 898 -2.64 -25.63 13.75
N ILE A 899 -1.70 -26.47 14.20
CA ILE A 899 -1.93 -27.80 14.74
C ILE A 899 -1.59 -27.78 16.24
N PHE A 900 -2.55 -28.10 17.10
CA PHE A 900 -2.31 -28.20 18.54
C PHE A 900 -2.52 -29.63 19.04
N ILE A 901 -1.43 -30.27 19.47
CA ILE A 901 -1.45 -31.62 20.02
C ILE A 901 -1.76 -31.58 21.52
N ALA A 902 -2.96 -32.00 21.90
CA ALA A 902 -3.39 -32.06 23.29
C ALA A 902 -2.64 -33.13 24.11
N LYS A 903 -2.65 -32.97 25.43
CA LYS A 903 -2.16 -33.94 26.43
C LYS A 903 -3.35 -34.72 27.02
N LYS A 904 -3.14 -35.96 27.45
CA LYS A 904 -4.17 -36.75 28.16
C LYS A 904 -4.57 -36.07 29.48
N PRO A 905 -5.85 -35.70 29.68
CA PRO A 905 -6.29 -35.02 30.90
C PRO A 905 -6.47 -35.98 32.10
N ASN A 906 -6.63 -37.29 31.86
CA ASN A 906 -6.90 -38.33 32.88
C ASN A 906 -8.16 -38.10 33.73
N VAL A 907 -9.10 -37.27 33.24
CA VAL A 907 -10.38 -36.93 33.88
C VAL A 907 -11.50 -36.89 32.86
N ILE A 908 -12.73 -37.07 33.33
CA ILE A 908 -13.97 -36.80 32.60
C ILE A 908 -14.76 -35.74 33.38
N GLN A 909 -15.68 -35.05 32.73
CA GLN A 909 -16.59 -34.11 33.38
C GLN A 909 -18.02 -34.65 33.33
N VAL A 910 -18.78 -34.50 34.42
CA VAL A 910 -20.21 -34.80 34.47
C VAL A 910 -20.94 -33.55 34.96
N ILE A 911 -21.90 -33.05 34.19
CA ILE A 911 -22.60 -31.77 34.41
C ILE A 911 -24.11 -31.90 34.13
N GLY A 912 -24.86 -30.88 34.55
CA GLY A 912 -26.32 -30.89 34.52
C GLY A 912 -26.90 -31.66 35.71
N GLU A 913 -28.06 -32.28 35.51
CA GLU A 913 -28.89 -32.85 36.58
C GLU A 913 -28.39 -34.19 37.14
N VAL A 914 -27.29 -34.13 37.87
CA VAL A 914 -26.70 -35.23 38.66
C VAL A 914 -26.50 -34.79 40.10
N SER A 915 -26.49 -35.72 41.04
CA SER A 915 -26.41 -35.38 42.48
C SER A 915 -25.10 -34.71 42.89
N SER A 916 -24.03 -34.86 42.10
CA SER A 916 -22.73 -34.21 42.31
C SER A 916 -22.03 -33.91 40.96
N PRO A 917 -22.31 -32.76 40.33
CA PRO A 917 -21.61 -32.32 39.13
C PRO A 917 -20.12 -32.08 39.40
N GLY A 918 -19.24 -32.41 38.46
CA GLY A 918 -17.80 -32.18 38.62
C GLY A 918 -16.88 -33.02 37.73
N PHE A 919 -15.59 -32.98 38.05
CA PHE A 919 -14.55 -33.75 37.37
C PHE A 919 -14.26 -35.07 38.09
N TYR A 920 -14.25 -36.17 37.34
CA TYR A 920 -14.04 -37.52 37.84
C TYR A 920 -12.85 -38.18 37.16
N LYS A 921 -12.02 -38.89 37.93
CA LYS A 921 -10.86 -39.62 37.39
C LYS A 921 -11.27 -40.59 36.28
N PHE A 922 -10.66 -40.43 35.11
CA PHE A 922 -10.88 -41.35 33.99
C PHE A 922 -10.34 -42.75 34.34
N SER A 923 -11.01 -43.78 33.86
CA SER A 923 -10.56 -45.17 33.99
C SER A 923 -10.89 -45.94 32.72
N ARG A 924 -9.91 -46.65 32.16
CA ARG A 924 -10.06 -47.38 30.90
C ARG A 924 -11.27 -48.33 30.95
N GLY A 925 -12.17 -48.21 29.97
CA GLY A 925 -13.41 -49.00 29.92
C GLY A 925 -14.60 -48.42 30.68
N LEU A 926 -14.50 -47.20 31.22
CA LEU A 926 -15.63 -46.46 31.79
C LEU A 926 -16.76 -46.28 30.74
N ARG A 927 -17.99 -46.23 31.24
CA ARG A 927 -19.25 -46.13 30.50
C ARG A 927 -20.13 -45.07 31.16
N VAL A 928 -21.07 -44.50 30.40
CA VAL A 928 -21.84 -43.30 30.80
C VAL A 928 -22.65 -43.56 32.08
N ASP A 929 -23.33 -44.69 32.17
CA ASP A 929 -24.05 -45.14 33.36
C ASP A 929 -23.18 -45.13 34.64
N LYS A 930 -21.97 -45.65 34.53
CA LYS A 930 -21.01 -45.76 35.64
C LYS A 930 -20.32 -44.43 35.94
N ALA A 931 -20.29 -43.50 35.00
CA ALA A 931 -19.85 -42.12 35.23
C ALA A 931 -20.93 -41.32 35.98
N ILE A 932 -22.19 -41.39 35.55
CA ILE A 932 -23.34 -40.77 36.25
C ILE A 932 -23.46 -41.33 37.67
N LYS A 933 -23.31 -42.66 37.85
CA LYS A 933 -23.29 -43.28 39.18
C LYS A 933 -22.10 -42.84 40.06
N ARG A 934 -20.97 -42.43 39.47
CA ARG A 934 -19.87 -41.80 40.24
C ARG A 934 -20.21 -40.38 40.66
N ALA A 935 -21.04 -39.67 39.88
CA ALA A 935 -21.60 -38.37 40.20
C ALA A 935 -22.82 -38.43 41.15
N GLY A 936 -22.95 -39.50 41.94
CA GLY A 936 -24.06 -39.73 42.88
C GLY A 936 -25.34 -40.31 42.27
N GLY A 937 -25.47 -40.28 40.93
CA GLY A 937 -26.69 -40.63 40.22
C GLY A 937 -27.38 -39.39 39.63
N PHE A 938 -28.60 -39.59 39.14
CA PHE A 938 -29.47 -38.51 38.68
C PHE A 938 -30.00 -37.68 39.85
N SER A 939 -30.23 -36.37 39.65
CA SER A 939 -30.98 -35.54 40.60
C SER A 939 -32.49 -35.88 40.53
N PRO A 940 -33.31 -35.44 41.51
CA PRO A 940 -34.78 -35.60 41.43
C PRO A 940 -35.38 -34.96 40.17
N ASP A 941 -34.77 -33.88 39.70
CA ASP A 941 -35.24 -33.03 38.60
C ASP A 941 -34.63 -33.44 37.24
N ALA A 942 -33.78 -34.47 37.23
CA ALA A 942 -33.13 -34.98 36.03
C ALA A 942 -34.10 -35.61 35.03
N LEU A 943 -33.91 -35.31 33.75
CA LEU A 943 -34.58 -35.97 32.64
C LEU A 943 -33.70 -37.13 32.13
N GLU A 944 -33.93 -38.35 32.63
CA GLU A 944 -33.13 -39.54 32.24
C GLU A 944 -33.19 -39.88 30.74
N SER A 945 -34.17 -39.33 30.02
CA SER A 945 -34.30 -39.41 28.56
C SER A 945 -33.56 -38.30 27.80
N ASP A 946 -32.76 -37.48 28.48
CA ASP A 946 -31.96 -36.40 27.88
C ASP A 946 -30.51 -36.45 28.41
N VAL A 947 -29.72 -37.38 27.89
CA VAL A 947 -28.32 -37.57 28.31
C VAL A 947 -27.41 -37.55 27.08
N PHE A 948 -26.42 -36.67 27.07
CA PHE A 948 -25.43 -36.56 26.00
C PHE A 948 -24.01 -36.78 26.51
N ILE A 949 -23.18 -37.43 25.69
CA ILE A 949 -21.73 -37.42 25.85
C ILE A 949 -21.10 -36.61 24.72
N ILE A 950 -20.24 -35.66 25.07
CA ILE A 950 -19.34 -34.97 24.17
C ILE A 950 -17.96 -35.62 24.29
N TYR A 951 -17.43 -36.11 23.19
CA TYR A 951 -16.09 -36.68 23.12
C TYR A 951 -15.03 -35.58 22.96
N PRO A 952 -13.75 -35.86 23.25
CA PRO A 952 -12.67 -34.86 23.19
C PRO A 952 -12.45 -34.23 21.80
N ASN A 953 -12.89 -34.89 20.73
CA ASN A 953 -12.90 -34.36 19.36
C ASN A 953 -14.14 -33.50 19.05
N GLY A 954 -14.94 -33.13 20.05
CA GLY A 954 -16.15 -32.31 19.89
C GLY A 954 -17.30 -32.99 19.15
N ILE A 955 -17.31 -34.33 19.08
CA ILE A 955 -18.46 -35.12 18.62
C ILE A 955 -19.40 -35.36 19.81
N SER A 956 -20.66 -34.95 19.70
CA SER A 956 -21.70 -35.30 20.66
C SER A 956 -22.39 -36.61 20.29
N LYS A 957 -22.91 -37.33 21.29
CA LYS A 957 -23.73 -38.52 21.09
C LYS A 957 -24.84 -38.61 22.15
N ASP A 958 -26.06 -38.77 21.66
CA ASP A 958 -27.24 -39.17 22.43
C ASP A 958 -27.04 -40.53 23.11
N CYS A 959 -27.25 -40.55 24.43
CA CYS A 959 -27.18 -41.71 25.33
C CYS A 959 -28.53 -42.10 25.92
N SER A 960 -29.62 -41.48 25.48
CA SER A 960 -30.96 -41.67 26.03
C SER A 960 -31.53 -43.06 25.71
N GLY A 961 -32.05 -43.73 26.74
CA GLY A 961 -32.69 -45.04 26.65
C GLY A 961 -31.82 -46.22 27.11
N TRP A 962 -32.45 -47.21 27.74
CA TRP A 962 -31.81 -48.28 28.53
C TRP A 962 -30.77 -49.16 27.82
N LEU A 963 -30.74 -49.18 26.48
CA LEU A 963 -29.77 -49.92 25.66
C LEU A 963 -28.58 -49.06 25.17
N ARG A 964 -28.60 -47.73 25.33
CA ARG A 964 -27.63 -46.79 24.72
C ARG A 964 -26.57 -46.30 25.69
N ASN A 965 -25.75 -47.22 26.19
CA ASN A 965 -24.64 -46.89 27.08
C ASN A 965 -23.27 -46.92 26.34
N PRO A 966 -22.73 -45.81 25.81
CA PRO A 966 -21.43 -45.81 25.13
C PRO A 966 -20.24 -45.85 26.09
N LYS A 967 -19.05 -46.16 25.56
CA LYS A 967 -17.78 -46.04 26.29
C LYS A 967 -17.40 -44.56 26.40
N VAL A 968 -17.00 -44.14 27.59
CA VAL A 968 -16.48 -42.80 27.85
C VAL A 968 -15.00 -42.75 27.43
N LEU A 969 -14.55 -41.64 26.84
CA LEU A 969 -13.13 -41.40 26.56
C LEU A 969 -12.52 -40.48 27.61
N ASP A 970 -11.19 -40.49 27.72
CA ASP A 970 -10.50 -39.53 28.58
C ASP A 970 -10.77 -38.11 28.07
N GLY A 971 -11.13 -37.16 28.93
CA GLY A 971 -11.56 -35.80 28.53
C GLY A 971 -12.99 -35.67 28.03
N SER A 972 -13.81 -36.72 28.05
CA SER A 972 -15.25 -36.61 27.70
C SER A 972 -16.02 -35.78 28.72
N ILE A 973 -17.01 -35.02 28.23
CA ILE A 973 -18.02 -34.31 29.03
C ILE A 973 -19.34 -35.08 28.90
N ILE A 974 -20.03 -35.33 30.01
CA ILE A 974 -21.35 -35.95 30.06
C ILE A 974 -22.33 -34.92 30.62
N THR A 975 -23.40 -34.64 29.89
CA THR A 975 -24.44 -33.69 30.26
C THR A 975 -25.75 -34.43 30.48
N VAL A 976 -26.44 -34.13 31.57
CA VAL A 976 -27.80 -34.61 31.88
C VAL A 976 -28.76 -33.43 31.86
N GLY A 977 -29.83 -33.51 31.06
CA GLY A 977 -30.86 -32.50 30.96
C GLY A 977 -31.81 -32.48 32.17
N VAL A 978 -32.52 -31.35 32.31
CA VAL A 978 -33.53 -31.13 33.34
C VAL A 978 -34.92 -31.50 32.82
N LYS A 979 -35.80 -31.98 33.71
CA LYS A 979 -37.22 -32.15 33.40
C LYS A 979 -37.83 -30.77 33.13
N PRO A 980 -38.56 -30.57 32.03
CA PRO A 980 -39.33 -29.34 31.85
C PRO A 980 -40.36 -29.21 32.98
N GLU A 981 -40.49 -28.01 33.54
CA GLU A 981 -41.59 -27.71 34.46
C GLU A 981 -42.92 -27.76 33.69
N GLU A 982 -43.80 -28.69 34.06
CA GLU A 982 -45.19 -28.67 33.60
C GLU A 982 -45.97 -27.65 34.44
N GLU A 983 -46.54 -26.63 33.80
CA GLU A 983 -47.48 -25.72 34.48
C GLU A 983 -48.65 -26.52 35.09
N PRO A 984 -49.13 -26.15 36.30
CA PRO A 984 -50.16 -26.92 36.99
C PRO A 984 -51.48 -26.89 36.21
N PHE A 985 -51.79 -28.01 35.55
CA PHE A 985 -53.02 -28.22 34.80
C PHE A 985 -54.28 -28.00 35.68
N ASP A 986 -54.92 -26.83 35.54
CA ASP A 986 -56.17 -26.55 36.25
C ASP A 986 -57.32 -27.37 35.65
N ARG A 987 -57.60 -28.49 36.31
CA ARG A 987 -58.72 -29.37 35.98
C ARG A 987 -60.05 -28.62 36.00
N THR A 988 -60.19 -27.56 36.79
CA THR A 988 -61.42 -26.75 36.91
C THR A 988 -61.71 -25.97 35.64
N GLU A 989 -60.68 -25.40 35.02
CA GLU A 989 -60.77 -24.65 33.77
C GLU A 989 -60.99 -25.59 32.58
N TYR A 990 -60.24 -26.70 32.52
CA TYR A 990 -60.43 -27.75 31.51
C TYR A 990 -61.84 -28.37 31.53
N PHE A 991 -62.40 -28.66 32.72
CA PHE A 991 -63.79 -29.13 32.83
C PHE A 991 -64.82 -28.05 32.48
N LYS A 992 -64.56 -26.76 32.77
CA LYS A 992 -65.42 -25.66 32.30
C LYS A 992 -65.49 -25.61 30.77
N GLU A 993 -64.36 -25.66 30.08
CA GLU A 993 -64.35 -25.63 28.61
C GLU A 993 -65.02 -26.88 28.02
N LEU A 994 -64.76 -28.07 28.54
CA LEU A 994 -65.47 -29.28 28.10
C LEU A 994 -66.98 -29.17 28.32
N THR A 995 -67.45 -28.66 29.46
CA THR A 995 -68.89 -28.49 29.69
C THR A 995 -69.54 -27.45 28.78
N SER A 996 -68.85 -26.37 28.40
CA SER A 996 -69.37 -25.40 27.43
C SER A 996 -69.44 -25.99 26.01
N ILE A 997 -68.43 -26.77 25.62
CA ILE A 997 -68.42 -27.51 24.35
C ILE A 997 -69.55 -28.53 24.31
N PHE A 998 -69.74 -29.34 25.36
CA PHE A 998 -70.84 -30.31 25.44
C PHE A 998 -72.22 -29.64 25.49
N ALA A 999 -72.37 -28.50 26.17
CA ALA A 999 -73.62 -27.75 26.19
C ALA A 999 -73.97 -27.22 24.78
N ASN A 1000 -73.01 -26.62 24.08
CA ASN A 1000 -73.18 -26.16 22.71
C ASN A 1000 -73.49 -27.33 21.75
N LEU A 1001 -72.80 -28.47 21.90
CA LEU A 1001 -73.07 -29.67 21.11
C LEU A 1001 -74.48 -30.23 21.35
N ALA A 1002 -74.93 -30.26 22.62
CA ALA A 1002 -76.29 -30.67 22.98
C ALA A 1002 -77.35 -29.70 22.46
N GLN A 1003 -77.04 -28.39 22.40
CA GLN A 1003 -77.92 -27.37 21.83
C GLN A 1003 -78.04 -27.53 20.31
N VAL A 1004 -76.93 -27.77 19.60
CA VAL A 1004 -76.90 -28.09 18.17
C VAL A 1004 -77.66 -29.39 17.87
N ILE A 1005 -77.45 -30.45 18.66
CA ILE A 1005 -78.19 -31.72 18.52
C ILE A 1005 -79.69 -31.49 18.75
N SER A 1006 -80.06 -30.68 19.74
CA SER A 1006 -81.46 -30.34 20.03
C SER A 1006 -82.11 -29.55 18.89
N ILE A 1007 -81.39 -28.61 18.28
CA ILE A 1007 -81.83 -27.87 17.08
C ILE A 1007 -81.99 -28.83 15.88
N ILE A 1008 -81.06 -29.78 15.68
CA ILE A 1008 -81.14 -30.79 14.61
C ILE A 1008 -82.31 -31.76 14.82
N ILE A 1009 -82.63 -32.11 16.07
CA ILE A 1009 -83.79 -32.97 16.41
C ILE A 1009 -85.11 -32.20 16.26
N LEU A 1010 -85.15 -30.91 16.60
CA LEU A 1010 -86.32 -30.05 16.41
C LEU A 1010 -86.57 -29.68 14.94
N ALA A 1011 -85.52 -29.59 14.12
CA ALA A 1011 -85.61 -29.31 12.68
C ALA A 1011 -85.98 -30.55 11.83
N ASN A 1012 -85.92 -31.76 12.41
CA ASN A 1012 -86.28 -33.03 11.77
C ASN A 1012 -87.59 -33.63 12.35
N ARG A 1013 -88.54 -32.77 12.77
CA ARG A 1013 -89.87 -33.16 13.23
C ARG A 1013 -90.98 -32.36 12.56
#